data_AF-A0A2N2JAY3-F1
#
_entry.id   AF-A0A2N2JAY3-F1
#
_cell.length_a   1.000
_cell.length_b   1.000
_cell.length_c   1.000
_cell.angle_alpha   90.00
_cell.angle_beta   90.00
_cell.angle_gamma   90.00
#
_symmetry.space_group_name_H-M   'P 1'
#
loop_
_entity.id
_entity.type
_entity.pdbx_description
1 polymer ?
#
loop_
_entity_poly.entity_id
_entity_poly.type
_entity_poly.pdbx_seq_one_letter_code
_entity_poly.pdbx_strand_id
1 'polypeptide(L)'
;MSGRTDSGAPERRVDPELLNRILEVFLASPDDAMYAEVLELVLEALHSEHGLFGYLDEAGDLVCPSMTRSVWSECEVAGKSLVFPHETWAGLWGRALTEARSISANGSLHTPDGHIGIANALDVPVRYRGVIIGNLLVGNSPVDYTDDDRAVLEGIAASVAPVLAARLERDRSRAELERRTGELAERVKELGCLYGITRLSARGLPWQAVARGAIDLIPGGFQCPEEARVRITMADLQWRSEGFAPSAWSIASEVRLGGQPIGAIEVCYPERRPEASGALFLDEERALLDAIAEHLGRVMERQRAAAERDAQRRRVSLMEALRSTLAIILAGGRGHRLHPLTSHLAKPAVPFGGKFRLIDFPLSNCVNSGIRRVAVVTQYRAHELIQHVRAGWGFLRAERNEFVELWPAQQLTEENTWYQGTADAVFQNLEILEDHAPTHVLILAGDHIYKQDYSVMLAEHLERNADVSVSCTEVPLAEARAFGVVRTSADQSIIAFDEKPDAPTPLEDRPTHALVSTGIYFFRTDFLVAELRRDAADPASSHDFGHDILPGLVGRGALYAHRFAKSCVARTDHAYWRDVGTIDAYWEANIDLTRLVPELDVYDDRWPIWTYQEQEPPAKFVYDGDARRGLAVDSVVSSGCIVSGATVRRSLLFRHVRVHSWAVVEDTVVLSYADVGRGARLRRAIVDWGCQIPPGLVVGEDPAEDARRFHHTERGVTLITQAMIDRL
;
A
#
# COMPACT_ATOMS: atom_id res chain seq x y z
N MET A 1 77.63 -77.03 -52.54
CA MET A 1 78.11 -78.13 -51.66
C MET A 1 79.31 -77.57 -50.92
N SER A 2 79.40 -77.47 -49.60
CA SER A 2 78.71 -77.99 -48.41
C SER A 2 78.07 -76.84 -47.61
N GLY A 3 77.07 -76.95 -46.73
CA GLY A 3 76.41 -78.09 -46.09
C GLY A 3 76.39 -77.93 -44.56
N ARG A 4 75.37 -77.22 -44.02
CA ARG A 4 74.73 -77.24 -42.66
C ARG A 4 75.64 -77.05 -41.42
N THR A 5 75.25 -76.29 -40.39
CA THR A 5 74.21 -76.69 -39.40
C THR A 5 73.42 -75.54 -38.79
N ASP A 6 72.12 -75.83 -38.68
CA ASP A 6 71.01 -75.18 -38.01
C ASP A 6 71.19 -75.21 -36.48
N SER A 7 70.99 -74.09 -35.77
CA SER A 7 70.96 -74.01 -34.30
C SER A 7 69.69 -73.30 -33.86
N GLY A 8 68.61 -74.06 -33.69
CA GLY A 8 67.37 -73.59 -33.07
C GLY A 8 67.25 -74.12 -31.64
N ALA A 9 67.38 -73.24 -30.64
CA ALA A 9 66.86 -73.47 -29.29
C ALA A 9 65.45 -72.86 -29.20
N PRO A 10 64.48 -73.48 -28.49
CA PRO A 10 63.11 -73.00 -28.45
C PRO A 10 62.95 -71.80 -27.49
N GLU A 11 62.27 -70.72 -27.94
CA GLU A 11 61.82 -69.58 -27.12
C GLU A 11 60.92 -70.07 -25.96
N ARG A 12 61.19 -69.60 -24.74
CA ARG A 12 60.39 -69.95 -23.55
C ARG A 12 59.10 -69.10 -23.54
N ARG A 13 57.97 -69.67 -23.94
CA ARG A 13 56.65 -69.00 -23.86
C ARG A 13 56.10 -69.00 -22.42
N VAL A 14 55.35 -67.95 -22.05
CA VAL A 14 54.61 -67.85 -20.78
C VAL A 14 53.74 -69.09 -20.58
N ASP A 15 53.81 -69.68 -19.39
CA ASP A 15 52.96 -70.80 -18.99
C ASP A 15 51.48 -70.39 -18.91
N PRO A 16 50.58 -71.00 -19.70
CA PRO A 16 49.14 -70.72 -19.62
C PRO A 16 48.53 -70.95 -18.24
N GLU A 17 49.08 -71.86 -17.42
CA GLU A 17 48.58 -72.14 -16.08
C GLU A 17 48.88 -71.00 -15.09
N LEU A 18 50.08 -70.41 -15.20
CA LEU A 18 50.45 -69.20 -14.45
C LEU A 18 49.53 -68.03 -14.82
N LEU A 19 49.23 -67.86 -16.12
CA LEU A 19 48.39 -66.76 -16.56
C LEU A 19 46.96 -66.87 -16.04
N ASN A 20 46.40 -68.08 -16.02
CA ASN A 20 45.08 -68.32 -15.43
C ASN A 20 45.05 -68.01 -13.93
N ARG A 21 46.08 -68.41 -13.17
CA ARG A 21 46.20 -68.08 -11.74
C ARG A 21 46.23 -66.56 -11.52
N ILE A 22 46.98 -65.82 -12.34
CA ILE A 22 47.04 -64.35 -12.26
C ILE A 22 45.66 -63.73 -12.52
N LEU A 23 44.94 -64.19 -13.55
CA LEU A 23 43.60 -63.70 -13.87
C LEU A 23 42.57 -64.04 -12.78
N GLU A 24 42.68 -65.20 -12.13
CA GLU A 24 41.84 -65.56 -10.98
C GLU A 24 42.02 -64.59 -9.81
N VAL A 25 43.25 -64.15 -9.51
CA VAL A 25 43.51 -63.15 -8.47
C VAL A 25 42.80 -61.82 -8.76
N PHE A 26 42.80 -61.37 -10.02
CA PHE A 26 42.05 -60.17 -10.41
C PHE A 26 40.52 -60.30 -10.23
N LEU A 27 39.99 -61.52 -10.26
CA LEU A 27 38.56 -61.80 -10.14
C LEU A 27 38.12 -62.09 -8.70
N ALA A 28 38.97 -62.72 -7.89
CA ALA A 28 38.63 -63.27 -6.58
C ALA A 28 39.15 -62.45 -5.40
N SER A 29 40.21 -61.66 -5.59
CA SER A 29 40.91 -61.00 -4.49
C SER A 29 40.41 -59.56 -4.24
N PRO A 30 40.29 -59.13 -2.97
CA PRO A 30 40.00 -57.75 -2.61
C PRO A 30 41.00 -56.75 -3.20
N ASP A 31 40.52 -55.53 -3.40
CA ASP A 31 41.21 -54.50 -4.16
C ASP A 31 42.60 -54.12 -3.60
N ASP A 32 42.78 -54.21 -2.29
CA ASP A 32 43.99 -53.92 -1.52
C ASP A 32 45.00 -55.08 -1.49
N ALA A 33 44.55 -56.32 -1.68
CA ALA A 33 45.39 -57.52 -1.66
C ALA A 33 45.85 -57.97 -3.06
N MET A 34 45.06 -57.66 -4.09
CA MET A 34 45.27 -58.11 -5.48
C MET A 34 46.68 -57.83 -6.01
N TYR A 35 47.19 -56.60 -5.86
CA TYR A 35 48.50 -56.22 -6.42
C TYR A 35 49.64 -57.04 -5.80
N ALA A 36 49.54 -57.37 -4.52
CA ALA A 36 50.55 -58.17 -3.83
C ALA A 36 50.48 -59.64 -4.25
N GLU A 37 49.28 -60.20 -4.36
CA GLU A 37 49.07 -61.60 -4.77
C GLU A 37 49.48 -61.85 -6.23
N VAL A 38 49.19 -60.92 -7.14
CA VAL A 38 49.70 -60.99 -8.52
C VAL A 38 51.22 -60.94 -8.54
N LEU A 39 51.82 -60.06 -7.75
CA LEU A 39 53.27 -59.93 -7.67
C LEU A 39 53.94 -61.21 -7.16
N GLU A 40 53.39 -61.87 -6.14
CA GLU A 40 53.91 -63.14 -5.61
C GLU A 40 53.99 -64.24 -6.69
N LEU A 41 52.96 -64.36 -7.52
CA LEU A 41 52.94 -65.31 -8.66
C LEU A 41 54.02 -64.99 -9.69
N VAL A 42 54.26 -63.70 -9.95
CA VAL A 42 55.29 -63.23 -10.89
C VAL A 42 56.70 -63.52 -10.35
N LEU A 43 56.92 -63.29 -9.05
CA LEU A 43 58.19 -63.57 -8.38
C LEU A 43 58.54 -65.06 -8.40
N GLU A 44 57.55 -65.93 -8.12
CA GLU A 44 57.69 -67.39 -8.19
C GLU A 44 58.10 -67.83 -9.61
N ALA A 45 57.42 -67.33 -10.64
CA ALA A 45 57.67 -67.71 -12.03
C ALA A 45 59.07 -67.33 -12.52
N LEU A 46 59.57 -66.17 -12.10
CA LEU A 46 60.87 -65.63 -12.51
C LEU A 46 61.98 -65.89 -11.48
N HIS A 47 61.73 -66.72 -10.47
CA HIS A 47 62.67 -67.06 -9.39
C HIS A 47 63.32 -65.82 -8.74
N SER A 48 62.53 -64.76 -8.59
CA SER A 48 63.00 -63.43 -8.14
C SER A 48 62.64 -63.21 -6.68
N GLU A 49 63.55 -62.63 -5.90
CA GLU A 49 63.36 -62.41 -4.45
C GLU A 49 62.47 -61.19 -4.15
N HIS A 50 62.59 -60.13 -4.96
CA HIS A 50 61.88 -58.88 -4.75
C HIS A 50 61.20 -58.38 -6.02
N GLY A 51 60.16 -57.57 -5.86
CA GLY A 51 59.51 -56.92 -6.98
C GLY A 51 58.49 -55.88 -6.57
N LEU A 52 57.84 -55.29 -7.57
CA LEU A 52 56.85 -54.24 -7.45
C LEU A 52 55.84 -54.36 -8.58
N PHE A 53 54.57 -54.30 -8.22
CA PHE A 53 53.45 -54.13 -9.13
C PHE A 53 52.63 -52.88 -8.75
N GLY A 54 52.46 -51.96 -9.69
CA GLY A 54 51.75 -50.70 -9.48
C GLY A 54 51.00 -50.20 -10.72
N TYR A 55 50.21 -49.16 -10.55
CA TYR A 55 49.44 -48.48 -11.60
C TYR A 55 49.75 -46.98 -11.63
N LEU A 56 49.45 -46.31 -12.75
CA LEU A 56 49.52 -44.85 -12.84
C LEU A 56 48.17 -44.22 -12.52
N ASP A 57 48.14 -43.24 -11.62
CA ASP A 57 46.92 -42.49 -11.28
C ASP A 57 46.59 -41.39 -12.31
N GLU A 58 45.63 -40.50 -12.01
CA GLU A 58 45.26 -39.41 -12.92
C GLU A 58 46.32 -38.32 -13.05
N ALA A 59 47.17 -38.13 -12.02
CA ALA A 59 48.27 -37.19 -12.06
C ALA A 59 49.47 -37.72 -12.87
N GLY A 60 49.45 -39.01 -13.22
CA GLY A 60 50.56 -39.70 -13.87
C GLY A 60 51.59 -40.23 -12.87
N ASP A 61 51.24 -40.24 -11.59
CA ASP A 61 52.10 -40.72 -10.51
C ASP A 61 51.96 -42.24 -10.37
N LEU A 62 53.08 -42.91 -10.06
CA LEU A 62 53.09 -44.36 -9.91
C LEU A 62 52.63 -44.73 -8.50
N VAL A 63 51.48 -45.37 -8.40
CA VAL A 63 50.94 -45.94 -7.16
C VAL A 63 51.33 -47.41 -7.09
N CYS A 64 52.01 -47.83 -6.01
CA CYS A 64 52.53 -49.18 -5.84
C CYS A 64 51.96 -49.87 -4.58
N PRO A 65 50.71 -50.37 -4.61
CA PRO A 65 50.10 -51.00 -3.44
C PRO A 65 50.85 -52.26 -2.97
N SER A 66 51.45 -53.01 -3.90
CA SER A 66 52.18 -54.26 -3.62
C SER A 66 53.42 -54.09 -2.74
N MET A 67 54.01 -52.88 -2.69
CA MET A 67 55.20 -52.63 -1.88
C MET A 67 54.98 -52.84 -0.39
N THR A 68 53.73 -52.83 0.09
CA THR A 68 53.37 -52.96 1.51
C THR A 68 53.78 -54.29 2.17
N ARG A 69 54.09 -55.35 1.42
CA ARG A 69 54.33 -56.69 2.00
C ARG A 69 55.78 -57.20 1.98
N SER A 70 56.55 -57.02 0.90
CA SER A 70 57.85 -57.69 0.72
C SER A 70 59.07 -56.80 0.91
N VAL A 71 59.01 -55.53 0.49
CA VAL A 71 60.17 -54.60 0.50
C VAL A 71 60.05 -53.55 1.60
N TRP A 72 58.83 -53.30 2.12
CA TRP A 72 58.58 -52.21 3.08
C TRP A 72 59.31 -52.37 4.42
N SER A 73 59.46 -53.61 4.91
CA SER A 73 60.05 -53.95 6.21
C SER A 73 61.58 -53.96 6.23
N GLU A 74 62.23 -54.14 5.09
CA GLU A 74 63.69 -54.30 4.97
C GLU A 74 64.40 -53.08 4.37
N CYS A 75 63.65 -52.23 3.67
CA CYS A 75 64.12 -50.92 3.20
C CYS A 75 64.13 -49.94 4.39
N GLU A 76 65.08 -49.01 4.51
CA GLU A 76 65.14 -47.97 5.57
C GLU A 76 65.23 -46.53 4.98
N VAL A 77 64.88 -46.38 3.70
CA VAL A 77 64.89 -45.07 3.01
C VAL A 77 63.96 -44.07 3.71
N ALA A 78 64.43 -42.83 3.90
CA ALA A 78 63.63 -41.75 4.48
C ALA A 78 62.52 -41.30 3.51
N GLY A 79 61.28 -41.12 4.02
CA GLY A 79 60.16 -40.59 3.24
C GLY A 79 59.44 -41.61 2.33
N LYS A 80 59.46 -42.91 2.66
CA LYS A 80 58.76 -43.95 1.87
C LYS A 80 57.29 -43.61 1.65
N SER A 81 56.87 -43.66 0.40
CA SER A 81 55.49 -43.45 -0.04
C SER A 81 55.04 -44.64 -0.88
N LEU A 82 53.73 -44.87 -0.94
CA LEU A 82 53.13 -45.79 -1.92
C LEU A 82 52.82 -45.10 -3.24
N VAL A 83 52.89 -43.77 -3.28
CA VAL A 83 52.70 -42.93 -4.47
C VAL A 83 54.02 -42.25 -4.78
N PHE A 84 54.52 -42.49 -6.00
CA PHE A 84 55.79 -41.97 -6.50
C PHE A 84 55.51 -40.95 -7.61
N PRO A 85 55.61 -39.64 -7.30
CA PRO A 85 55.33 -38.62 -8.28
C PRO A 85 56.20 -38.75 -9.52
N HIS A 86 55.66 -38.44 -10.69
CA HIS A 86 56.40 -38.54 -11.97
C HIS A 86 57.77 -37.83 -11.91
N GLU A 87 57.86 -36.70 -11.20
CA GLU A 87 59.09 -35.92 -11.03
C GLU A 87 60.20 -36.65 -10.24
N THR A 88 59.84 -37.69 -9.48
CA THR A 88 60.75 -38.46 -8.63
C THR A 88 61.30 -39.72 -9.31
N TRP A 89 60.87 -40.02 -10.54
CA TRP A 89 61.25 -41.23 -11.25
C TRP A 89 62.73 -41.21 -11.63
N ALA A 90 63.50 -42.16 -11.08
CA ALA A 90 64.94 -42.28 -11.30
C ALA A 90 65.37 -43.75 -11.33
N GLY A 91 66.61 -44.00 -11.76
CA GLY A 91 67.18 -45.35 -11.80
C GLY A 91 66.54 -46.23 -12.89
N LEU A 92 66.61 -47.55 -12.71
CA LEU A 92 66.17 -48.52 -13.72
C LEU A 92 64.66 -48.42 -14.00
N TRP A 93 63.84 -48.27 -12.96
CA TRP A 93 62.39 -48.27 -13.09
C TRP A 93 61.82 -46.97 -13.64
N GLY A 94 62.37 -45.82 -13.21
CA GLY A 94 62.01 -44.54 -13.78
C GLY A 94 62.29 -44.50 -15.29
N ARG A 95 63.43 -45.05 -15.73
CA ARG A 95 63.71 -45.17 -17.17
C ARG A 95 62.77 -46.13 -17.90
N ALA A 96 62.35 -47.23 -17.29
CA ALA A 96 61.44 -48.18 -17.95
C ALA A 96 60.09 -47.51 -18.26
N LEU A 97 59.60 -46.67 -17.33
CA LEU A 97 58.39 -45.88 -17.50
C LEU A 97 58.58 -44.68 -18.44
N THR A 98 59.66 -43.91 -18.31
CA THR A 98 59.91 -42.72 -19.15
C THR A 98 60.29 -43.07 -20.59
N GLU A 99 61.16 -44.07 -20.79
CA GLU A 99 61.55 -44.53 -22.13
C GLU A 99 60.52 -45.50 -22.71
N ALA A 100 59.55 -45.93 -21.90
CA ALA A 100 58.45 -46.78 -22.28
C ALA A 100 58.98 -48.08 -22.95
N ARG A 101 59.93 -48.75 -22.30
CA ARG A 101 60.49 -50.01 -22.78
C ARG A 101 60.92 -50.86 -21.60
N SER A 102 60.93 -52.17 -21.81
CA SER A 102 61.45 -53.09 -20.81
C SER A 102 62.95 -52.90 -20.65
N ILE A 103 63.42 -52.84 -19.41
CA ILE A 103 64.84 -52.62 -19.09
C ILE A 103 65.28 -53.75 -18.15
N SER A 104 66.34 -54.46 -18.53
CA SER A 104 67.04 -55.39 -17.67
C SER A 104 68.44 -54.88 -17.36
N ALA A 105 68.92 -55.16 -16.16
CA ALA A 105 70.30 -54.93 -15.74
C ALA A 105 70.78 -56.10 -14.91
N ASN A 106 71.84 -56.75 -15.39
CA ASN A 106 72.48 -57.89 -14.75
C ASN A 106 73.83 -57.43 -14.20
N GLY A 107 73.93 -57.34 -12.87
CA GLY A 107 75.04 -56.71 -12.16
C GLY A 107 74.53 -55.71 -11.12
N SER A 108 75.30 -55.55 -10.04
CA SER A 108 74.88 -54.76 -8.88
C SER A 108 74.48 -53.33 -9.28
N LEU A 109 73.21 -53.01 -9.02
CA LEU A 109 72.62 -51.71 -9.30
C LEU A 109 72.87 -50.78 -8.13
N HIS A 110 73.21 -49.53 -8.45
CA HIS A 110 73.28 -48.49 -7.44
C HIS A 110 71.87 -48.16 -6.95
N THR A 111 71.59 -48.47 -5.69
CA THR A 111 70.36 -48.09 -5.00
C THR A 111 70.65 -46.96 -3.99
N PRO A 112 69.66 -46.15 -3.60
CA PRO A 112 69.83 -45.11 -2.58
C PRO A 112 70.25 -45.69 -1.22
N ASP A 113 70.93 -44.88 -0.39
CA ASP A 113 71.34 -45.30 0.96
C ASP A 113 70.14 -45.77 1.79
N GLY A 114 70.25 -46.97 2.38
CA GLY A 114 69.18 -47.62 3.14
C GLY A 114 68.19 -48.44 2.28
N HIS A 115 68.33 -48.49 0.96
CA HIS A 115 67.52 -49.35 0.10
C HIS A 115 68.09 -50.79 0.04
N ILE A 116 67.23 -51.79 -0.15
CA ILE A 116 67.66 -53.18 -0.38
C ILE A 116 68.65 -53.25 -1.56
N GLY A 117 69.66 -54.12 -1.44
CA GLY A 117 70.66 -54.31 -2.49
C GLY A 117 70.06 -55.06 -3.67
N ILE A 118 70.20 -54.52 -4.89
CA ILE A 118 69.67 -55.14 -6.11
C ILE A 118 70.82 -55.64 -6.98
N ALA A 119 70.96 -56.97 -7.08
CA ALA A 119 72.04 -57.65 -7.80
C ALA A 119 71.76 -57.76 -9.31
N ASN A 120 70.49 -57.92 -9.67
CA ASN A 120 69.98 -57.85 -11.03
C ASN A 120 68.50 -57.45 -10.98
N ALA A 121 67.98 -56.82 -12.03
CA ALA A 121 66.57 -56.43 -12.11
C ALA A 121 66.06 -56.46 -13.54
N LEU A 122 64.76 -56.71 -13.68
CA LEU A 122 63.99 -56.64 -14.90
C LEU A 122 62.71 -55.83 -14.63
N ASP A 123 62.53 -54.74 -15.36
CA ASP A 123 61.34 -53.90 -15.25
C ASP A 123 60.61 -53.80 -16.60
N VAL A 124 59.30 -53.97 -16.54
CA VAL A 124 58.38 -53.97 -17.68
C VAL A 124 57.22 -53.01 -17.40
N PRO A 125 57.06 -51.95 -18.21
CA PRO A 125 55.89 -51.08 -18.13
C PRO A 125 54.64 -51.83 -18.60
N VAL A 126 53.57 -51.79 -17.80
CA VAL A 126 52.26 -52.35 -18.16
C VAL A 126 51.57 -51.41 -19.13
N ARG A 127 51.34 -51.89 -20.36
CA ARG A 127 50.82 -51.07 -21.45
C ARG A 127 49.46 -51.56 -21.93
N TYR A 128 48.49 -50.66 -21.96
CA TYR A 128 47.18 -50.91 -22.56
C TYR A 128 46.91 -49.90 -23.67
N ARG A 129 46.64 -50.40 -24.89
CA ARG A 129 46.35 -49.58 -26.09
C ARG A 129 47.40 -48.48 -26.37
N GLY A 130 48.67 -48.76 -26.11
CA GLY A 130 49.79 -47.83 -26.37
C GLY A 130 50.08 -46.83 -25.24
N VAL A 131 49.32 -46.85 -24.15
CA VAL A 131 49.52 -46.01 -22.96
C VAL A 131 50.07 -46.88 -21.82
N ILE A 132 51.03 -46.34 -21.06
CA ILE A 132 51.50 -46.98 -19.83
C ILE A 132 50.43 -46.73 -18.76
N ILE A 133 49.96 -47.81 -18.13
CA ILE A 133 48.94 -47.75 -17.07
C ILE A 133 49.46 -48.31 -15.74
N GLY A 134 50.69 -48.81 -15.71
CA GLY A 134 51.31 -49.38 -14.53
C GLY A 134 52.71 -49.92 -14.80
N ASN A 135 53.27 -50.60 -13.81
CA ASN A 135 54.64 -51.10 -13.85
C ASN A 135 54.77 -52.45 -13.15
N LEU A 136 55.58 -53.35 -13.73
CA LEU A 136 55.95 -54.65 -13.15
C LEU A 136 57.47 -54.77 -13.12
N LEU A 137 58.04 -54.71 -11.92
CA LEU A 137 59.46 -54.87 -11.67
C LEU A 137 59.72 -56.13 -10.85
N VAL A 138 60.75 -56.88 -11.24
CA VAL A 138 61.31 -57.98 -10.45
C VAL A 138 62.83 -57.80 -10.31
N GLY A 139 63.40 -58.30 -9.22
CA GLY A 139 64.83 -58.22 -8.96
C GLY A 139 65.34 -59.33 -8.05
N ASN A 140 66.66 -59.49 -8.05
CA ASN A 140 67.41 -60.48 -7.27
C ASN A 140 67.04 -61.92 -7.63
N SER A 141 67.14 -62.25 -8.91
CA SER A 141 67.21 -63.65 -9.37
C SER A 141 68.60 -64.23 -9.09
N PRO A 142 68.73 -65.52 -8.71
CA PRO A 142 70.02 -66.18 -8.50
C PRO A 142 70.86 -66.30 -9.80
N VAL A 143 70.25 -66.04 -10.96
CA VAL A 143 70.91 -65.99 -12.27
C VAL A 143 70.54 -64.70 -13.00
N ASP A 144 71.38 -64.29 -13.94
CA ASP A 144 71.13 -63.11 -14.78
C ASP A 144 69.82 -63.25 -15.58
N TYR A 145 69.00 -62.19 -15.60
CA TYR A 145 67.78 -62.15 -16.42
C TYR A 145 68.11 -62.19 -17.90
N THR A 146 67.48 -63.13 -18.61
CA THR A 146 67.66 -63.34 -20.05
C THR A 146 66.56 -62.67 -20.86
N ASP A 147 66.72 -62.65 -22.18
CA ASP A 147 65.66 -62.18 -23.08
C ASP A 147 64.39 -63.05 -23.00
N ASP A 148 64.52 -64.33 -22.62
CA ASP A 148 63.36 -65.21 -22.36
C ASP A 148 62.58 -64.75 -21.10
N ASP A 149 63.27 -64.32 -20.04
CA ASP A 149 62.61 -63.83 -18.81
C ASP A 149 61.89 -62.49 -19.05
N ARG A 150 62.51 -61.63 -19.87
CA ARG A 150 61.88 -60.42 -20.38
C ARG A 150 60.61 -60.74 -21.16
N ALA A 151 60.66 -61.69 -22.08
CA ALA A 151 59.50 -62.10 -22.86
C ALA A 151 58.36 -62.66 -21.97
N VAL A 152 58.72 -63.37 -20.89
CA VAL A 152 57.74 -63.86 -19.92
C VAL A 152 57.06 -62.71 -19.16
N LEU A 153 57.83 -61.77 -18.60
CA LEU A 153 57.27 -60.64 -17.86
C LEU A 153 56.47 -59.68 -18.75
N GLU A 154 56.92 -59.46 -19.99
CA GLU A 154 56.17 -58.73 -21.02
C GLU A 154 54.84 -59.41 -21.36
N GLY A 155 54.81 -60.75 -21.47
CA GLY A 155 53.59 -61.50 -21.71
C GLY A 155 52.60 -61.43 -20.55
N ILE A 156 53.08 -61.44 -19.31
CA ILE A 156 52.26 -61.22 -18.10
C ILE A 156 51.72 -59.79 -18.09
N ALA A 157 52.57 -58.78 -18.28
CA ALA A 157 52.16 -57.38 -18.34
C ALA A 157 51.10 -57.13 -19.41
N ALA A 158 51.26 -57.73 -20.60
CA ALA A 158 50.31 -57.61 -21.70
C ALA A 158 48.94 -58.24 -21.37
N SER A 159 48.93 -59.33 -20.60
CA SER A 159 47.70 -60.05 -20.24
C SER A 159 46.98 -59.43 -19.03
N VAL A 160 47.71 -58.79 -18.12
CA VAL A 160 47.16 -58.02 -16.99
C VAL A 160 46.60 -56.67 -17.44
N ALA A 161 47.21 -56.05 -18.45
CA ALA A 161 46.88 -54.70 -18.90
C ALA A 161 45.37 -54.42 -19.16
N PRO A 162 44.60 -55.29 -19.85
CA PRO A 162 43.17 -55.05 -20.08
C PRO A 162 42.33 -55.05 -18.80
N VAL A 163 42.67 -55.88 -17.83
CA VAL A 163 41.92 -56.02 -16.58
C VAL A 163 42.23 -54.86 -15.64
N LEU A 164 43.51 -54.47 -15.55
CA LEU A 164 43.93 -53.29 -14.81
C LEU A 164 43.30 -52.01 -15.37
N ALA A 165 43.27 -51.85 -16.70
CA ALA A 165 42.65 -50.69 -17.35
C ALA A 165 41.15 -50.56 -17.03
N ALA A 166 40.39 -51.65 -17.17
CA ALA A 166 38.94 -51.66 -16.91
C ALA A 166 38.61 -51.27 -15.46
N ARG A 167 39.48 -51.64 -14.51
CA ARG A 167 39.31 -51.31 -13.10
C ARG A 167 39.60 -49.85 -12.80
N LEU A 168 40.72 -49.31 -13.31
CA LEU A 168 41.05 -47.89 -13.14
C LEU A 168 39.94 -46.98 -13.70
N GLU A 169 39.34 -47.36 -14.83
CA GLU A 169 38.21 -46.64 -15.42
C GLU A 169 36.94 -46.66 -14.54
N ARG A 170 36.65 -47.81 -13.91
CA ARG A 170 35.52 -47.97 -12.98
C ARG A 170 35.66 -47.05 -11.76
N ASP A 171 36.84 -47.02 -11.16
CA ASP A 171 37.07 -46.27 -9.91
C ASP A 171 36.99 -44.75 -10.17
N ARG A 172 37.50 -44.27 -11.31
CA ARG A 172 37.33 -42.88 -11.77
C ARG A 172 35.87 -42.52 -11.99
N SER A 173 35.13 -43.38 -12.70
CA SER A 173 33.71 -43.15 -13.00
C SER A 173 32.86 -43.04 -11.72
N ARG A 174 33.18 -43.82 -10.68
CA ARG A 174 32.48 -43.78 -9.40
C ARG A 174 32.74 -42.48 -8.63
N ALA A 175 34.01 -42.06 -8.54
CA ALA A 175 34.38 -40.81 -7.88
C ALA A 175 33.75 -39.59 -8.57
N GLU A 176 33.71 -39.57 -9.91
CA GLU A 176 33.07 -38.50 -10.65
C GLU A 176 31.54 -38.46 -10.43
N LEU A 177 30.88 -39.62 -10.38
CA LEU A 177 29.45 -39.70 -10.12
C LEU A 177 29.09 -39.19 -8.71
N GLU A 178 29.86 -39.56 -7.68
CA GLU A 178 29.67 -39.09 -6.30
C GLU A 178 29.84 -37.56 -6.21
N ARG A 179 30.83 -36.98 -6.90
CA ARG A 179 30.99 -35.52 -6.97
C ARG A 179 29.81 -34.84 -7.67
N ARG A 180 29.41 -35.33 -8.86
CA ARG A 180 28.30 -34.74 -9.64
C ARG A 180 26.95 -34.86 -8.93
N THR A 181 26.71 -35.96 -8.22
CA THR A 181 25.47 -36.15 -7.44
C THR A 181 25.40 -35.19 -6.25
N GLY A 182 26.53 -34.91 -5.58
CA GLY A 182 26.61 -33.87 -4.56
C GLY A 182 26.30 -32.47 -5.11
N GLU A 183 26.92 -32.09 -6.23
CA GLU A 183 26.67 -30.79 -6.89
C GLU A 183 25.21 -30.61 -7.33
N LEU A 184 24.59 -31.67 -7.85
CA LEU A 184 23.18 -31.62 -8.22
C LEU A 184 22.26 -31.42 -7.00
N ALA A 185 22.57 -32.08 -5.88
CA ALA A 185 21.77 -31.99 -4.67
C ALA A 185 21.72 -30.56 -4.12
N GLU A 186 22.86 -29.86 -4.09
CA GLU A 186 22.92 -28.45 -3.65
C GLU A 186 22.12 -27.53 -4.60
N ARG A 187 22.22 -27.73 -5.92
CA ARG A 187 21.42 -26.96 -6.89
C ARG A 187 19.91 -27.18 -6.75
N VAL A 188 19.48 -28.39 -6.40
CA VAL A 188 18.06 -28.68 -6.15
C VAL A 188 17.55 -27.91 -4.92
N LYS A 189 18.36 -27.79 -3.85
CA LYS A 189 17.99 -27.02 -2.66
C LYS A 189 17.82 -25.53 -2.98
N GLU A 190 18.80 -24.93 -3.65
CA GLU A 190 18.78 -23.51 -4.07
C GLU A 190 17.54 -23.20 -4.93
N LEU A 191 17.31 -24.02 -5.96
CA LEU A 191 16.17 -23.85 -6.86
C LEU A 191 14.84 -24.06 -6.13
N GLY A 192 14.76 -25.03 -5.21
CA GLY A 192 13.59 -25.28 -4.38
C GLY A 192 13.21 -24.06 -3.55
N CYS A 193 14.19 -23.42 -2.90
CA CYS A 193 14.00 -22.21 -2.11
C CYS A 193 13.49 -21.03 -2.97
N LEU A 194 14.22 -20.69 -4.04
CA LEU A 194 13.85 -19.58 -4.94
C LEU A 194 12.49 -19.81 -5.61
N TYR A 195 12.23 -21.02 -6.09
CA TYR A 195 10.96 -21.36 -6.71
C TYR A 195 9.80 -21.29 -5.71
N GLY A 196 10.01 -21.75 -4.48
CA GLY A 196 9.03 -21.64 -3.39
C GLY A 196 8.61 -20.18 -3.13
N ILE A 197 9.58 -19.29 -2.97
CA ILE A 197 9.35 -17.86 -2.73
C ILE A 197 8.70 -17.18 -3.95
N THR A 198 9.14 -17.55 -5.16
CA THR A 198 8.53 -17.09 -6.41
C THR A 198 7.06 -17.51 -6.50
N ARG A 199 6.75 -18.76 -6.15
CA ARG A 199 5.38 -19.29 -6.14
C ARG A 199 4.50 -18.63 -5.10
N LEU A 200 5.02 -18.30 -3.92
CA LEU A 200 4.31 -17.50 -2.91
C LEU A 200 3.94 -16.12 -3.48
N SER A 201 4.87 -15.48 -4.18
CA SER A 201 4.69 -14.16 -4.79
C SER A 201 3.66 -14.18 -5.93
N ALA A 202 3.60 -15.28 -6.69
CA ALA A 202 2.67 -15.45 -7.80
C ALA A 202 1.19 -15.58 -7.38
N ARG A 203 0.91 -15.80 -6.09
CA ARG A 203 -0.46 -15.91 -5.56
C ARG A 203 -1.16 -14.56 -5.34
N GLY A 204 -0.50 -13.44 -5.64
CA GLY A 204 -1.07 -12.09 -5.44
C GLY A 204 -1.22 -11.69 -3.97
N LEU A 205 -0.52 -12.37 -3.05
CA LEU A 205 -0.54 -12.05 -1.63
C LEU A 205 0.14 -10.70 -1.35
N PRO A 206 -0.27 -9.96 -0.31
CA PRO A 206 0.46 -8.78 0.16
C PRO A 206 1.93 -9.13 0.43
N TRP A 207 2.85 -8.23 0.12
CA TRP A 207 4.28 -8.49 0.27
C TRP A 207 4.68 -8.89 1.70
N GLN A 208 3.94 -8.43 2.72
CA GLN A 208 4.13 -8.84 4.13
C GLN A 208 3.87 -10.34 4.31
N ALA A 209 2.84 -10.88 3.66
CA ALA A 209 2.54 -12.31 3.68
C ALA A 209 3.58 -13.11 2.90
N VAL A 210 4.12 -12.56 1.80
CA VAL A 210 5.24 -13.16 1.06
C VAL A 210 6.51 -13.19 1.92
N ALA A 211 6.86 -12.08 2.58
CA ALA A 211 8.00 -11.99 3.50
C ALA A 211 7.86 -12.98 4.66
N ARG A 212 6.67 -13.08 5.25
CA ARG A 212 6.41 -14.07 6.30
C ARG A 212 6.55 -15.51 5.80
N GLY A 213 6.01 -15.84 4.63
CA GLY A 213 6.18 -17.19 4.06
C GLY A 213 7.61 -17.48 3.61
N ALA A 214 8.41 -16.46 3.28
CA ALA A 214 9.82 -16.62 2.95
C ALA A 214 10.66 -17.08 4.16
N ILE A 215 10.31 -16.66 5.38
CA ILE A 215 10.97 -17.11 6.62
C ILE A 215 11.02 -18.63 6.72
N ASP A 216 9.96 -19.33 6.31
CA ASP A 216 9.86 -20.78 6.41
C ASP A 216 10.58 -21.51 5.26
N LEU A 217 10.86 -20.82 4.15
CA LEU A 217 11.45 -21.40 2.95
C LEU A 217 12.96 -21.17 2.83
N ILE A 218 13.46 -20.04 3.35
CA ILE A 218 14.87 -19.67 3.30
C ILE A 218 15.77 -20.75 3.93
N PRO A 219 15.47 -21.35 5.10
CA PRO A 219 16.33 -22.38 5.70
C PRO A 219 16.61 -23.58 4.77
N GLY A 220 15.62 -23.98 3.96
CA GLY A 220 15.74 -25.12 3.04
C GLY A 220 16.79 -24.97 1.94
N GLY A 221 17.28 -23.75 1.70
CA GLY A 221 18.32 -23.45 0.72
C GLY A 221 19.76 -23.44 1.26
N PHE A 222 19.95 -23.75 2.56
CA PHE A 222 21.25 -23.67 3.24
C PHE A 222 21.84 -25.05 3.59
N GLN A 223 23.13 -25.12 3.89
CA GLN A 223 23.86 -26.35 4.22
C GLN A 223 23.26 -27.11 5.41
N CYS A 224 22.84 -26.38 6.45
CA CYS A 224 22.19 -26.93 7.64
C CYS A 224 20.76 -26.37 7.81
N PRO A 225 19.76 -26.86 7.03
CA PRO A 225 18.40 -26.29 7.05
C PRO A 225 17.72 -26.33 8.42
N GLU A 226 17.96 -27.37 9.21
CA GLU A 226 17.33 -27.55 10.52
C GLU A 226 17.86 -26.57 11.58
N GLU A 227 19.08 -26.05 11.38
CA GLU A 227 19.76 -25.13 12.28
C GLU A 227 19.70 -23.68 11.82
N ALA A 228 19.50 -23.44 10.52
CA ALA A 228 19.38 -22.10 9.97
C ALA A 228 18.18 -21.36 10.58
N ARG A 229 18.40 -20.12 11.01
CA ARG A 229 17.38 -19.22 11.55
C ARG A 229 17.39 -17.94 10.74
N VAL A 230 16.21 -17.41 10.47
CA VAL A 230 16.02 -16.31 9.52
C VAL A 230 15.32 -15.14 10.18
N ARG A 231 15.77 -13.94 9.83
CA ARG A 231 15.14 -12.68 10.19
C ARG A 231 14.99 -11.82 8.94
N ILE A 232 13.79 -11.31 8.71
CA ILE A 232 13.53 -10.28 7.71
C ILE A 232 13.12 -9.01 8.45
N THR A 233 13.79 -7.90 8.14
CA THR A 233 13.51 -6.57 8.69
C THR A 233 13.18 -5.61 7.56
N MET A 234 12.16 -4.77 7.75
CA MET A 234 11.72 -3.79 6.76
C MET A 234 11.12 -2.59 7.50
N ALA A 235 11.75 -1.42 7.41
CA ALA A 235 11.35 -0.26 8.23
C ALA A 235 11.15 -0.65 9.72
N ASP A 236 9.94 -0.43 10.27
CA ASP A 236 9.60 -0.77 11.67
C ASP A 236 9.06 -2.21 11.84
N LEU A 237 8.94 -2.98 10.75
CA LEU A 237 8.39 -4.33 10.77
C LEU A 237 9.50 -5.38 10.76
N GLN A 238 9.22 -6.50 11.43
CA GLN A 238 10.16 -7.59 11.56
C GLN A 238 9.45 -8.95 11.63
N TRP A 239 10.00 -9.92 10.90
CA TRP A 239 9.60 -11.32 10.93
C TRP A 239 10.82 -12.18 11.24
N ARG A 240 10.63 -13.23 12.05
CA ARG A 240 11.71 -14.12 12.49
C ARG A 240 11.20 -15.56 12.51
N SER A 241 12.07 -16.51 12.18
CA SER A 241 11.83 -17.94 12.41
C SER A 241 11.87 -18.24 13.91
N GLU A 242 11.26 -19.34 14.32
CA GLU A 242 11.27 -19.80 15.71
C GLU A 242 12.72 -20.02 16.20
N GLY A 243 13.05 -19.50 17.39
CA GLY A 243 14.40 -19.64 17.97
C GLY A 243 15.49 -18.76 17.35
N PHE A 244 15.13 -17.75 16.55
CA PHE A 244 16.11 -16.78 16.04
C PHE A 244 16.78 -15.99 17.18
N ALA A 245 18.11 -16.05 17.22
CA ALA A 245 18.96 -15.20 18.05
C ALA A 245 20.15 -14.70 17.21
N PRO A 246 20.54 -13.41 17.32
CA PRO A 246 21.76 -12.93 16.66
C PRO A 246 22.97 -13.74 17.13
N SER A 247 23.82 -14.15 16.18
CA SER A 247 25.04 -14.90 16.47
C SER A 247 26.19 -14.36 15.63
N ALA A 248 27.42 -14.74 16.00
CA ALA A 248 28.61 -14.44 15.18
C ALA A 248 28.63 -15.21 13.85
N TRP A 249 27.72 -16.16 13.68
CA TRP A 249 27.60 -17.05 12.53
C TRP A 249 26.42 -16.63 11.66
N SER A 250 26.48 -15.45 11.08
CA SER A 250 25.40 -14.91 10.24
C SER A 250 25.87 -14.32 8.92
N ILE A 251 24.97 -14.34 7.95
CA ILE A 251 25.06 -13.57 6.72
C ILE A 251 23.79 -12.75 6.55
N ALA A 252 23.92 -11.58 5.93
CA ALA A 252 22.78 -10.73 5.63
C ALA A 252 22.88 -10.16 4.22
N SER A 253 21.72 -9.91 3.62
CA SER A 253 21.57 -9.20 2.36
C SER A 253 20.54 -8.09 2.50
N GLU A 254 20.82 -6.94 1.90
CA GLU A 254 19.94 -5.77 1.96
C GLU A 254 18.80 -5.89 0.96
N VAL A 255 17.58 -5.64 1.42
CA VAL A 255 16.43 -5.48 0.52
C VAL A 255 16.35 -4.03 0.07
N ARG A 256 16.36 -3.82 -1.24
CA ARG A 256 16.40 -2.49 -1.87
C ARG A 256 15.13 -2.21 -2.67
N LEU A 257 14.68 -0.96 -2.63
CA LEU A 257 13.55 -0.43 -3.41
C LEU A 257 14.03 0.80 -4.20
N GLY A 258 14.02 0.74 -5.53
CA GLY A 258 14.56 1.83 -6.37
C GLY A 258 16.03 2.18 -6.06
N GLY A 259 16.82 1.19 -5.63
CA GLY A 259 18.22 1.35 -5.24
C GLY A 259 18.46 1.76 -3.77
N GLN A 260 17.43 2.21 -3.05
CA GLN A 260 17.52 2.60 -1.64
C GLN A 260 17.33 1.37 -0.71
N PRO A 261 18.20 1.16 0.31
CA PRO A 261 18.02 0.09 1.29
C PRO A 261 16.81 0.38 2.18
N ILE A 262 15.86 -0.55 2.24
CA ILE A 262 14.63 -0.44 3.03
C ILE A 262 14.52 -1.50 4.13
N GLY A 263 15.45 -2.45 4.15
CA GLY A 263 15.42 -3.59 5.04
C GLY A 263 16.56 -4.57 4.76
N ALA A 264 16.55 -5.70 5.45
CA ALA A 264 17.53 -6.77 5.26
C ALA A 264 16.94 -8.14 5.58
N ILE A 265 17.45 -9.16 4.89
CA ILE A 265 17.28 -10.57 5.21
C ILE A 265 18.57 -11.04 5.88
N GLU A 266 18.47 -11.67 7.02
CA GLU A 266 19.58 -12.26 7.74
C GLU A 266 19.31 -13.73 8.00
N VAL A 267 20.33 -14.55 7.79
CA VAL A 267 20.35 -15.97 8.13
C VAL A 267 21.49 -16.19 9.12
N CYS A 268 21.20 -16.86 10.24
CA CYS A 268 22.19 -17.20 11.24
C CYS A 268 22.09 -18.66 11.68
N TYR A 269 23.21 -19.17 12.20
CA TYR A 269 23.27 -20.45 12.90
C TYR A 269 23.37 -20.24 14.42
N PRO A 270 23.07 -21.25 15.26
CA PRO A 270 23.20 -21.19 16.71
C PRO A 270 24.61 -20.78 17.18
N GLU A 271 24.78 -20.32 18.43
CA GLU A 271 26.09 -19.90 18.97
C GLU A 271 27.16 -21.00 18.91
N ARG A 272 26.75 -22.26 19.01
CA ARG A 272 27.63 -23.41 18.75
C ARG A 272 27.81 -23.56 17.25
N ARG A 273 29.07 -23.52 16.80
CA ARG A 273 29.44 -23.74 15.39
C ARG A 273 28.94 -25.12 14.91
N PRO A 274 28.12 -25.18 13.84
CA PRO A 274 27.75 -26.44 13.21
C PRO A 274 28.99 -27.25 12.75
N GLU A 275 28.91 -28.57 12.83
CA GLU A 275 29.98 -29.49 12.38
C GLU A 275 29.97 -29.60 10.84
N ALA A 276 30.26 -28.49 10.15
CA ALA A 276 30.34 -28.44 8.70
C ALA A 276 31.77 -28.73 8.22
N SER A 277 31.89 -29.57 7.18
CA SER A 277 33.16 -29.85 6.49
C SER A 277 33.51 -28.71 5.52
N GLY A 278 33.94 -27.54 6.04
CA GLY A 278 34.40 -26.42 5.22
C GLY A 278 33.98 -25.03 5.69
N ALA A 279 33.81 -24.12 4.73
CA ALA A 279 33.26 -22.78 4.97
C ALA A 279 31.81 -22.88 5.47
N LEU A 280 31.46 -22.08 6.48
CA LEU A 280 30.15 -22.13 7.14
C LEU A 280 28.99 -21.67 6.24
N PHE A 281 29.30 -20.77 5.30
CA PHE A 281 28.40 -20.33 4.25
C PHE A 281 29.14 -20.40 2.91
N LEU A 282 28.48 -20.95 1.89
CA LEU A 282 28.98 -21.01 0.52
C LEU A 282 28.77 -19.68 -0.22
N ASP A 283 29.57 -19.44 -1.26
CA ASP A 283 29.36 -18.30 -2.16
C ASP A 283 27.99 -18.38 -2.85
N GLU A 284 27.53 -19.60 -3.15
CA GLU A 284 26.20 -19.85 -3.70
C GLU A 284 25.07 -19.49 -2.73
N GLU A 285 25.23 -19.73 -1.42
CA GLU A 285 24.22 -19.36 -0.42
C GLU A 285 24.13 -17.85 -0.23
N ARG A 286 25.26 -17.14 -0.34
CA ARG A 286 25.27 -15.68 -0.37
C ARG A 286 24.54 -15.17 -1.61
N ALA A 287 24.84 -15.74 -2.79
CA ALA A 287 24.14 -15.39 -4.03
C ALA A 287 22.64 -15.70 -3.96
N LEU A 288 22.25 -16.80 -3.32
CA LEU A 288 20.86 -17.14 -3.03
C LEU A 288 20.19 -16.08 -2.17
N LEU A 289 20.82 -15.69 -1.06
CA LEU A 289 20.27 -14.67 -0.15
C LEU A 289 20.10 -13.31 -0.84
N ASP A 290 21.08 -12.91 -1.66
CA ASP A 290 21.03 -11.70 -2.50
C ASP A 290 19.88 -11.78 -3.52
N ALA A 291 19.72 -12.91 -4.21
CA ALA A 291 18.63 -13.12 -5.17
C ALA A 291 17.25 -13.07 -4.50
N ILE A 292 17.12 -13.60 -3.28
CA ILE A 292 15.87 -13.54 -2.49
C ILE A 292 15.60 -12.09 -2.07
N ALA A 293 16.61 -11.35 -1.60
CA ALA A 293 16.48 -9.95 -1.23
C ALA A 293 16.05 -9.08 -2.42
N GLU A 294 16.65 -9.30 -3.59
CA GLU A 294 16.27 -8.63 -4.84
C GLU A 294 14.83 -9.00 -5.26
N HIS A 295 14.44 -10.27 -5.15
CA HIS A 295 13.09 -10.73 -5.48
C HIS A 295 12.02 -10.10 -4.58
N LEU A 296 12.24 -10.06 -3.25
CA LEU A 296 11.33 -9.38 -2.32
C LEU A 296 11.23 -7.88 -2.63
N GLY A 297 12.35 -7.21 -2.92
CA GLY A 297 12.37 -5.81 -3.36
C GLY A 297 11.51 -5.58 -4.61
N ARG A 298 11.65 -6.44 -5.63
CA ARG A 298 10.84 -6.39 -6.88
C ARG A 298 9.35 -6.67 -6.66
N VAL A 299 8.99 -7.53 -5.70
CA VAL A 299 7.57 -7.77 -5.35
C VAL A 299 6.96 -6.53 -4.71
N MET A 300 7.69 -5.90 -3.77
CA MET A 300 7.24 -4.67 -3.10
C MET A 300 7.10 -3.51 -4.08
N GLU A 301 8.06 -3.32 -4.98
CA GLU A 301 8.02 -2.27 -6.00
C GLU A 301 6.79 -2.40 -6.89
N ARG A 302 6.50 -3.62 -7.36
CA ARG A 302 5.30 -3.89 -8.16
C ARG A 302 4.01 -3.59 -7.40
N GLN A 303 3.89 -3.99 -6.14
CA GLN A 303 2.69 -3.73 -5.34
C GLN A 303 2.51 -2.25 -5.01
N ARG A 304 3.60 -1.54 -4.69
CA ARG A 304 3.56 -0.09 -4.44
C ARG A 304 3.20 0.69 -5.70
N ALA A 305 3.83 0.36 -6.83
CA ALA A 305 3.52 1.00 -8.11
C ALA A 305 2.07 0.71 -8.54
N ALA A 306 1.54 -0.49 -8.29
CA ALA A 306 0.13 -0.80 -8.52
C ALA A 306 -0.80 0.04 -7.62
N ALA A 307 -0.52 0.11 -6.32
CA ALA A 307 -1.30 0.92 -5.38
C ALA A 307 -1.29 2.42 -5.72
N GLU A 308 -0.13 2.97 -6.10
CA GLU A 308 0.01 4.37 -6.54
C GLU A 308 -0.76 4.62 -7.84
N ARG A 309 -0.72 3.69 -8.81
CA ARG A 309 -1.52 3.77 -10.04
C ARG A 309 -3.01 3.71 -9.74
N ASP A 310 -3.45 2.85 -8.84
CA ASP A 310 -4.86 2.72 -8.45
C ASP A 310 -5.34 3.97 -7.69
N ALA A 311 -4.53 4.53 -6.80
CA ALA A 311 -4.81 5.79 -6.13
C ALA A 311 -4.90 6.96 -7.12
N GLN A 312 -3.98 7.01 -8.09
CA GLN A 312 -4.00 8.02 -9.14
C GLN A 312 -5.23 7.88 -10.05
N ARG A 313 -5.59 6.66 -10.44
CA ARG A 313 -6.82 6.38 -11.21
C ARG A 313 -8.07 6.83 -10.45
N ARG A 314 -8.17 6.48 -9.16
CA ARG A 314 -9.28 6.91 -8.29
C ARG A 314 -9.38 8.43 -8.20
N ARG A 315 -8.25 9.12 -8.07
CA ARG A 315 -8.25 10.59 -8.00
C ARG A 315 -8.64 11.26 -9.33
N VAL A 316 -8.19 10.73 -10.45
CA VAL A 316 -8.62 11.20 -11.78
C VAL A 316 -10.12 10.98 -11.96
N SER A 317 -10.62 9.78 -11.61
CA SER A 317 -12.05 9.44 -11.66
C SER A 317 -12.90 10.34 -10.76
N LEU A 318 -12.46 10.63 -9.53
CA LEU A 318 -13.15 11.56 -8.63
C LEU A 318 -13.20 12.98 -9.23
N MET A 319 -12.09 13.48 -9.77
CA MET A 319 -12.06 14.81 -10.38
C MET A 319 -12.96 14.91 -11.62
N GLU A 320 -13.04 13.85 -12.41
CA GLU A 320 -13.97 13.75 -13.55
C GLU A 320 -15.43 13.69 -13.08
N ALA A 321 -15.72 12.91 -12.03
CA ALA A 321 -17.04 12.85 -11.40
C ALA A 321 -17.47 14.22 -10.84
N LEU A 322 -16.59 14.94 -10.15
CA LEU A 322 -16.86 16.30 -9.64
C LEU A 322 -17.21 17.29 -10.76
N ARG A 323 -16.45 17.25 -11.86
CA ARG A 323 -16.69 18.11 -13.04
C ARG A 323 -17.98 17.77 -13.77
N SER A 324 -18.38 16.50 -13.74
CA SER A 324 -19.62 16.01 -14.37
C SER A 324 -20.82 15.98 -13.41
N THR A 325 -20.65 16.36 -12.16
CA THR A 325 -21.73 16.51 -11.18
C THR A 325 -22.49 17.81 -11.43
N LEU A 326 -23.82 17.75 -11.42
CA LEU A 326 -24.69 18.93 -11.37
C LEU A 326 -25.23 19.09 -9.95
N ALA A 327 -24.92 20.21 -9.31
CA ALA A 327 -25.57 20.56 -8.04
C ALA A 327 -26.89 21.28 -8.30
N ILE A 328 -27.96 20.87 -7.63
CA ILE A 328 -29.28 21.49 -7.69
C ILE A 328 -29.60 22.00 -6.29
N ILE A 329 -29.58 23.32 -6.13
CA ILE A 329 -29.91 24.01 -4.89
C ILE A 329 -31.40 24.33 -4.90
N LEU A 330 -32.13 23.69 -3.99
CA LEU A 330 -33.55 23.93 -3.76
C LEU A 330 -33.72 25.21 -2.95
N ALA A 331 -34.09 26.30 -3.63
CA ALA A 331 -34.19 27.64 -3.06
C ALA A 331 -35.64 28.19 -3.03
N GLY A 332 -36.63 27.29 -3.04
CA GLY A 332 -38.06 27.62 -3.03
C GLY A 332 -38.69 27.84 -1.64
N GLY A 333 -37.94 27.63 -0.56
CA GLY A 333 -38.46 27.66 0.82
C GLY A 333 -39.12 28.99 1.20
N ARG A 334 -40.42 28.95 1.52
CA ARG A 334 -41.20 30.13 1.97
C ARG A 334 -40.72 30.68 3.31
N GLY A 335 -40.08 29.86 4.14
CA GLY A 335 -39.52 30.28 5.43
C GLY A 335 -40.57 30.86 6.40
N HIS A 336 -41.79 30.30 6.44
CA HIS A 336 -42.89 30.82 7.25
C HIS A 336 -42.54 31.00 8.73
N ARG A 337 -41.69 30.12 9.29
CA ARG A 337 -41.21 30.17 10.68
C ARG A 337 -40.27 31.36 10.98
N LEU A 338 -39.76 32.04 9.95
CA LEU A 338 -39.00 33.28 10.06
C LEU A 338 -39.85 34.52 9.83
N HIS A 339 -41.15 34.39 9.53
CA HIS A 339 -42.01 35.55 9.40
C HIS A 339 -42.00 36.35 10.72
N PRO A 340 -41.98 37.70 10.70
CA PRO A 340 -41.96 38.63 9.55
C PRO A 340 -40.71 38.78 8.66
N LEU A 341 -39.54 38.22 9.01
CA LEU A 341 -38.29 38.46 8.27
C LEU A 341 -38.36 38.01 6.80
N THR A 342 -39.21 37.03 6.48
CA THR A 342 -39.43 36.51 5.12
C THR A 342 -40.69 37.08 4.45
N SER A 343 -41.25 38.17 4.98
CA SER A 343 -42.45 38.83 4.43
C SER A 343 -42.25 39.45 3.04
N HIS A 344 -41.02 39.62 2.56
CA HIS A 344 -40.75 40.15 1.21
C HIS A 344 -39.60 39.44 0.49
N LEU A 345 -38.96 38.44 1.11
CA LEU A 345 -37.85 37.69 0.54
C LEU A 345 -37.98 36.18 0.77
N ALA A 346 -37.43 35.39 -0.16
CA ALA A 346 -37.24 33.95 0.02
C ALA A 346 -36.23 33.67 1.16
N LYS A 347 -36.41 32.57 1.90
CA LYS A 347 -35.49 32.21 3.01
C LYS A 347 -34.01 32.16 2.57
N PRO A 348 -33.63 31.56 1.42
CA PRO A 348 -32.24 31.57 0.94
C PRO A 348 -31.63 32.96 0.74
N ALA A 349 -32.47 33.99 0.55
CA ALA A 349 -32.05 35.37 0.35
C ALA A 349 -31.90 36.15 1.67
N VAL A 350 -32.20 35.55 2.82
CA VAL A 350 -32.07 36.19 4.14
C VAL A 350 -30.60 36.56 4.38
N PRO A 351 -30.30 37.82 4.77
CA PRO A 351 -28.94 38.25 5.09
C PRO A 351 -28.37 37.48 6.29
N PHE A 352 -27.08 37.18 6.29
CA PHE A 352 -26.37 36.52 7.39
C PHE A 352 -24.95 37.04 7.54
N GLY A 353 -24.45 37.09 8.78
CA GLY A 353 -23.03 37.32 9.06
C GLY A 353 -22.49 38.67 8.56
N GLY A 354 -23.35 39.69 8.47
CA GLY A 354 -23.00 41.07 8.16
C GLY A 354 -22.92 41.41 6.68
N LYS A 355 -22.66 40.43 5.80
CA LYS A 355 -22.56 40.65 4.34
C LYS A 355 -23.07 39.51 3.46
N PHE A 356 -23.23 38.30 3.99
CA PHE A 356 -23.61 37.13 3.21
C PHE A 356 -25.14 37.01 3.12
N ARG A 357 -25.62 36.09 2.28
CA ARG A 357 -26.97 35.52 2.33
C ARG A 357 -26.86 34.01 2.58
N LEU A 358 -27.94 33.37 3.04
CA LEU A 358 -27.93 31.94 3.36
C LEU A 358 -27.48 31.07 2.16
N ILE A 359 -27.92 31.40 0.94
CA ILE A 359 -27.57 30.65 -0.27
C ILE A 359 -26.07 30.66 -0.60
N ASP A 360 -25.32 31.64 -0.10
CA ASP A 360 -23.90 31.76 -0.39
C ASP A 360 -23.08 30.58 0.18
N PHE A 361 -23.55 29.96 1.26
CA PHE A 361 -22.90 28.80 1.88
C PHE A 361 -22.91 27.56 0.96
N PRO A 362 -24.08 27.03 0.54
CA PRO A 362 -24.10 25.89 -0.38
C PRO A 362 -23.43 26.21 -1.73
N LEU A 363 -23.58 27.42 -2.26
CA LEU A 363 -22.89 27.83 -3.50
C LEU A 363 -21.37 27.82 -3.36
N SER A 364 -20.84 28.36 -2.26
CA SER A 364 -19.40 28.34 -1.96
C SER A 364 -18.89 26.93 -1.75
N ASN A 365 -19.65 26.10 -1.03
CA ASN A 365 -19.30 24.70 -0.82
C ASN A 365 -19.20 23.95 -2.17
N CYS A 366 -20.11 24.20 -3.12
CA CYS A 366 -20.01 23.62 -4.47
C CYS A 366 -18.69 24.01 -5.15
N VAL A 367 -18.42 25.31 -5.26
CA VAL A 367 -17.24 25.82 -5.98
C VAL A 367 -15.93 25.37 -5.31
N ASN A 368 -15.86 25.42 -3.98
CA ASN A 368 -14.69 25.00 -3.21
C ASN A 368 -14.46 23.49 -3.29
N SER A 369 -15.52 22.68 -3.40
CA SER A 369 -15.44 21.22 -3.61
C SER A 369 -15.11 20.84 -5.06
N GLY A 370 -15.01 21.80 -5.99
CA GLY A 370 -14.76 21.55 -7.41
C GLY A 370 -16.01 21.28 -8.26
N ILE A 371 -17.21 21.41 -7.69
CA ILE A 371 -18.50 21.30 -8.40
C ILE A 371 -18.87 22.68 -8.93
N ARG A 372 -18.73 22.87 -10.25
CA ARG A 372 -18.88 24.18 -10.90
C ARG A 372 -20.08 24.29 -11.83
N ARG A 373 -20.94 23.27 -11.83
CA ARG A 373 -22.22 23.23 -12.55
C ARG A 373 -23.29 23.26 -11.48
N VAL A 374 -23.95 24.41 -11.32
CA VAL A 374 -24.94 24.60 -10.26
C VAL A 374 -26.21 25.16 -10.85
N ALA A 375 -27.34 24.54 -10.55
CA ALA A 375 -28.68 25.05 -10.81
C ALA A 375 -29.32 25.50 -9.49
N VAL A 376 -29.89 26.70 -9.48
CA VAL A 376 -30.62 27.25 -8.34
C VAL A 376 -32.09 27.27 -8.70
N VAL A 377 -32.87 26.37 -8.07
CA VAL A 377 -34.29 26.21 -8.33
C VAL A 377 -35.07 27.17 -7.44
N THR A 378 -35.80 28.10 -8.05
CA THR A 378 -36.48 29.18 -7.34
C THR A 378 -37.99 29.13 -7.54
N GLN A 379 -38.74 29.60 -6.54
CA GLN A 379 -40.20 29.54 -6.56
C GLN A 379 -40.80 30.83 -6.01
N TYR A 380 -40.96 30.93 -4.69
CA TYR A 380 -41.65 32.06 -4.05
C TYR A 380 -40.72 33.25 -3.78
N ARG A 381 -41.18 34.49 -4.08
CA ARG A 381 -40.48 35.76 -3.76
C ARG A 381 -38.98 35.77 -4.12
N ALA A 382 -38.66 35.24 -5.30
CA ALA A 382 -37.29 34.99 -5.73
C ALA A 382 -36.55 36.20 -6.33
N HIS A 383 -37.19 37.36 -6.48
CA HIS A 383 -36.60 38.49 -7.21
C HIS A 383 -35.24 38.94 -6.65
N GLU A 384 -35.17 39.18 -5.34
CA GLU A 384 -33.93 39.54 -4.64
C GLU A 384 -32.87 38.44 -4.73
N LEU A 385 -33.29 37.18 -4.65
CA LEU A 385 -32.40 36.03 -4.79
C LEU A 385 -31.78 35.97 -6.18
N ILE A 386 -32.61 36.15 -7.22
CA ILE A 386 -32.18 36.16 -8.62
C ILE A 386 -31.17 37.28 -8.86
N GLN A 387 -31.43 38.49 -8.35
CA GLN A 387 -30.49 39.60 -8.47
C GLN A 387 -29.15 39.30 -7.77
N HIS A 388 -29.22 38.78 -6.54
CA HIS A 388 -28.03 38.42 -5.76
C HIS A 388 -27.17 37.35 -6.47
N VAL A 389 -27.79 36.28 -6.96
CA VAL A 389 -27.08 35.21 -7.69
C VAL A 389 -26.47 35.76 -8.98
N ARG A 390 -27.21 36.57 -9.75
CA ARG A 390 -26.67 37.19 -10.97
C ARG A 390 -25.45 38.08 -10.70
N ALA A 391 -25.52 38.91 -9.66
CA ALA A 391 -24.47 39.88 -9.36
C ALA A 391 -23.25 39.24 -8.67
N GLY A 392 -23.48 38.32 -7.73
CA GLY A 392 -22.43 37.67 -6.94
C GLY A 392 -21.81 36.44 -7.59
N TRP A 393 -22.59 35.67 -8.37
CA TRP A 393 -22.21 34.34 -8.85
C TRP A 393 -22.09 34.22 -10.38
N GLY A 394 -22.17 35.34 -11.10
CA GLY A 394 -22.02 35.39 -12.57
C GLY A 394 -20.57 35.31 -13.10
N PHE A 395 -19.60 34.94 -12.27
CA PHE A 395 -18.17 34.91 -12.66
C PHE A 395 -17.74 33.60 -13.34
N LEU A 396 -18.54 32.53 -13.23
CA LEU A 396 -18.29 31.27 -13.93
C LEU A 396 -18.48 31.43 -15.45
N ARG A 397 -17.83 30.56 -16.23
CA ARG A 397 -17.72 30.69 -17.70
C ARG A 397 -18.26 29.44 -18.38
N ALA A 398 -19.32 29.60 -19.15
CA ALA A 398 -19.99 28.51 -19.85
C ALA A 398 -19.07 27.79 -20.86
N GLU A 399 -18.06 28.48 -21.42
CA GLU A 399 -17.06 27.89 -22.33
C GLU A 399 -16.20 26.82 -21.66
N ARG A 400 -16.16 26.81 -20.32
CA ARG A 400 -15.50 25.79 -19.51
C ARG A 400 -16.48 24.77 -18.92
N ASN A 401 -17.74 24.79 -19.36
CA ASN A 401 -18.84 24.05 -18.76
C ASN A 401 -19.00 24.36 -17.26
N GLU A 402 -18.82 25.63 -16.88
CA GLU A 402 -18.98 26.14 -15.51
C GLU A 402 -20.10 27.18 -15.49
N PHE A 403 -21.07 27.05 -14.59
CA PHE A 403 -22.21 27.97 -14.50
C PHE A 403 -22.90 27.92 -13.14
N VAL A 404 -23.55 29.03 -12.79
CA VAL A 404 -24.67 29.07 -11.84
C VAL A 404 -25.90 29.50 -12.61
N GLU A 405 -26.79 28.55 -12.91
CA GLU A 405 -28.04 28.78 -13.62
C GLU A 405 -29.19 28.99 -12.63
N LEU A 406 -30.17 29.80 -13.05
CA LEU A 406 -31.40 30.03 -12.30
C LEU A 406 -32.53 29.30 -13.00
N TRP A 407 -33.19 28.37 -12.30
CA TRP A 407 -34.32 27.61 -12.79
C TRP A 407 -35.58 28.07 -12.03
N PRO A 408 -36.29 29.10 -12.54
CA PRO A 408 -37.53 29.56 -11.93
C PRO A 408 -38.66 28.55 -12.15
N ALA A 409 -39.65 28.55 -11.27
CA ALA A 409 -40.90 27.82 -11.47
C ALA A 409 -41.49 28.10 -12.86
N GLN A 410 -41.69 27.03 -13.63
CA GLN A 410 -42.24 27.08 -14.99
C GLN A 410 -43.68 26.55 -15.00
N GLN A 411 -44.50 27.09 -15.88
CA GLN A 411 -45.90 26.66 -16.05
C GLN A 411 -45.93 25.47 -17.04
N LEU A 412 -45.83 24.24 -16.52
CA LEU A 412 -45.85 23.02 -17.34
C LEU A 412 -47.16 22.23 -17.25
N THR A 413 -47.97 22.42 -16.20
CA THR A 413 -49.28 21.77 -16.03
C THR A 413 -50.41 22.80 -16.03
N GLU A 414 -51.54 22.47 -16.66
CA GLU A 414 -52.69 23.38 -16.81
C GLU A 414 -53.37 23.73 -15.46
N GLU A 415 -53.09 22.98 -14.38
CA GLU A 415 -53.82 23.07 -13.11
C GLU A 415 -53.04 23.68 -11.93
N ASN A 416 -51.70 23.80 -11.96
CA ASN A 416 -50.92 24.34 -10.82
C ASN A 416 -49.72 25.22 -11.25
N THR A 417 -49.68 26.45 -10.72
CA THR A 417 -48.62 27.45 -11.01
C THR A 417 -47.36 27.30 -10.15
N TRP A 418 -47.31 26.30 -9.27
CA TRP A 418 -46.28 26.16 -8.22
C TRP A 418 -45.81 24.70 -8.15
N TYR A 419 -44.51 24.49 -7.88
CA TYR A 419 -43.99 23.17 -7.47
C TYR A 419 -44.77 22.64 -6.26
N GLN A 420 -45.20 21.39 -6.35
CA GLN A 420 -45.98 20.68 -5.33
C GLN A 420 -45.11 20.28 -4.13
N GLY A 421 -43.84 19.96 -4.39
CA GLY A 421 -42.84 19.62 -3.38
C GLY A 421 -41.41 19.75 -3.92
N THR A 422 -40.43 19.35 -3.10
CA THR A 422 -39.01 19.48 -3.46
C THR A 422 -38.58 18.56 -4.61
N ALA A 423 -39.19 17.37 -4.73
CA ALA A 423 -38.93 16.44 -5.82
C ALA A 423 -39.60 16.92 -7.13
N ASP A 424 -40.84 17.44 -7.04
CA ASP A 424 -41.54 18.05 -8.19
C ASP A 424 -40.75 19.22 -8.80
N ALA A 425 -40.07 20.01 -7.96
CA ALA A 425 -39.22 21.11 -8.42
C ALA A 425 -38.07 20.65 -9.32
N VAL A 426 -37.53 19.45 -9.10
CA VAL A 426 -36.51 18.85 -9.97
C VAL A 426 -37.16 18.17 -11.17
N PHE A 427 -38.27 17.46 -10.97
CA PHE A 427 -39.02 16.77 -12.03
C PHE A 427 -39.51 17.72 -13.13
N GLN A 428 -40.05 18.89 -12.78
CA GLN A 428 -40.48 19.87 -13.77
C GLN A 428 -39.33 20.44 -14.61
N ASN A 429 -38.09 20.38 -14.11
CA ASN A 429 -36.90 20.80 -14.84
C ASN A 429 -36.09 19.61 -15.39
N LEU A 430 -36.72 18.43 -15.52
CA LEU A 430 -36.04 17.20 -15.90
C LEU A 430 -35.40 17.28 -17.29
N GLU A 431 -36.04 17.93 -18.26
CA GLU A 431 -35.49 18.11 -19.61
C GLU A 431 -34.16 18.90 -19.56
N ILE A 432 -34.12 20.00 -18.79
CA ILE A 432 -32.90 20.81 -18.60
C ILE A 432 -31.80 19.98 -17.91
N LEU A 433 -32.17 19.18 -16.90
CA LEU A 433 -31.25 18.27 -16.22
C LEU A 433 -30.66 17.23 -17.19
N GLU A 434 -31.50 16.61 -18.02
CA GLU A 434 -31.09 15.60 -19.02
C GLU A 434 -30.20 16.20 -20.11
N ASP A 435 -30.47 17.43 -20.58
CA ASP A 435 -29.63 18.16 -21.55
C ASP A 435 -28.22 18.42 -21.02
N HIS A 436 -28.11 18.71 -19.72
CA HIS A 436 -26.81 18.86 -19.05
C HIS A 436 -26.04 17.53 -18.93
N ALA A 437 -26.69 16.38 -19.09
CA ALA A 437 -26.11 15.04 -19.01
C ALA A 437 -25.10 14.84 -17.85
N PRO A 438 -25.44 15.19 -16.60
CA PRO A 438 -24.53 14.97 -15.47
C PRO A 438 -24.41 13.48 -15.12
N THR A 439 -23.25 13.04 -14.62
CA THR A 439 -23.09 11.66 -14.13
C THR A 439 -23.71 11.45 -12.77
N HIS A 440 -23.69 12.50 -11.95
CA HIS A 440 -24.24 12.53 -10.60
C HIS A 440 -24.98 13.85 -10.38
N VAL A 441 -25.99 13.81 -9.52
CA VAL A 441 -26.73 14.99 -9.11
C VAL A 441 -26.58 15.18 -7.61
N LEU A 442 -26.19 16.39 -7.21
CA LEU A 442 -26.09 16.80 -5.81
C LEU A 442 -27.28 17.71 -5.46
N ILE A 443 -28.24 17.20 -4.69
CA ILE A 443 -29.37 17.98 -4.18
C ILE A 443 -28.98 18.67 -2.88
N LEU A 444 -29.21 19.99 -2.79
CA LEU A 444 -28.86 20.81 -1.63
C LEU A 444 -30.05 21.67 -1.19
N ALA A 445 -30.20 21.82 0.13
CA ALA A 445 -31.02 22.88 0.71
C ALA A 445 -30.29 24.25 0.61
N GLY A 446 -30.99 25.28 0.12
CA GLY A 446 -30.45 26.62 -0.09
C GLY A 446 -30.43 27.54 1.15
N ASP A 447 -30.86 27.05 2.30
CA ASP A 447 -31.22 27.85 3.48
C ASP A 447 -30.59 27.37 4.80
N HIS A 448 -29.58 26.49 4.72
CA HIS A 448 -28.76 26.05 5.85
C HIS A 448 -27.40 26.75 5.86
N ILE A 449 -26.80 26.87 7.05
CA ILE A 449 -25.48 27.49 7.23
C ILE A 449 -24.48 26.41 7.65
N TYR A 450 -23.49 26.15 6.80
CA TYR A 450 -22.46 25.14 7.00
C TYR A 450 -21.30 25.29 6.01
N LYS A 451 -20.17 24.66 6.33
CA LYS A 451 -19.06 24.44 5.40
C LYS A 451 -18.81 22.94 5.25
N GLN A 452 -18.84 22.44 4.03
CA GLN A 452 -18.67 21.01 3.73
C GLN A 452 -17.96 20.80 2.41
N ASP A 453 -16.98 19.90 2.39
CA ASP A 453 -16.30 19.42 1.19
C ASP A 453 -17.05 18.22 0.60
N TYR A 454 -17.81 18.49 -0.47
CA TYR A 454 -18.59 17.47 -1.16
C TYR A 454 -17.72 16.44 -1.90
N SER A 455 -16.43 16.71 -2.14
CA SER A 455 -15.54 15.74 -2.78
C SER A 455 -15.33 14.49 -1.91
N VAL A 456 -15.33 14.66 -0.59
CA VAL A 456 -15.24 13.56 0.38
C VAL A 456 -16.51 12.70 0.34
N MET A 457 -17.68 13.34 0.30
CA MET A 457 -18.96 12.64 0.22
C MET A 457 -19.13 11.91 -1.13
N LEU A 458 -18.72 12.54 -2.24
CA LEU A 458 -18.75 11.90 -3.56
C LEU A 458 -17.76 10.73 -3.66
N ALA A 459 -16.58 10.83 -3.05
CA ALA A 459 -15.64 9.72 -3.00
C ALA A 459 -16.27 8.50 -2.31
N GLU A 460 -16.92 8.69 -1.15
CA GLU A 460 -17.62 7.60 -0.45
C GLU A 460 -18.81 7.06 -1.27
N HIS A 461 -19.54 7.92 -1.98
CA HIS A 461 -20.62 7.53 -2.88
C HIS A 461 -20.13 6.60 -4.01
N LEU A 462 -19.01 6.95 -4.65
CA LEU A 462 -18.38 6.17 -5.72
C LEU A 462 -17.78 4.85 -5.20
N GLU A 463 -17.09 4.88 -4.06
CA GLU A 463 -16.48 3.67 -3.46
C GLU A 463 -17.52 2.62 -3.09
N ARG A 464 -18.71 3.05 -2.66
CA ARG A 464 -19.83 2.17 -2.31
C ARG A 464 -20.70 1.78 -3.49
N ASN A 465 -20.48 2.38 -4.66
CA ASN A 465 -21.41 2.29 -5.81
C ASN A 465 -22.86 2.55 -5.37
N ALA A 466 -23.06 3.59 -4.57
CA ALA A 466 -24.34 3.93 -3.98
C ALA A 466 -25.31 4.45 -5.05
N ASP A 467 -26.60 4.15 -4.91
CA ASP A 467 -27.64 4.82 -5.70
C ASP A 467 -27.90 6.22 -5.12
N VAL A 468 -27.90 6.31 -3.77
CA VAL A 468 -28.09 7.54 -3.02
C VAL A 468 -27.17 7.59 -1.81
N SER A 469 -26.55 8.74 -1.57
CA SER A 469 -25.89 9.05 -0.31
C SER A 469 -26.53 10.24 0.36
N VAL A 470 -26.91 10.10 1.63
CA VAL A 470 -27.57 11.14 2.43
C VAL A 470 -26.60 11.64 3.47
N SER A 471 -26.31 12.94 3.48
CA SER A 471 -25.51 13.55 4.56
C SER A 471 -26.35 13.62 5.84
N CYS A 472 -25.79 13.14 6.94
CA CYS A 472 -26.45 13.06 8.23
C CYS A 472 -25.60 13.64 9.35
N THR A 473 -26.24 14.30 10.30
CA THR A 473 -25.62 14.85 11.52
C THR A 473 -26.40 14.45 12.76
N GLU A 474 -25.78 14.55 13.92
CA GLU A 474 -26.39 14.20 15.21
C GLU A 474 -26.94 15.46 15.88
N VAL A 475 -28.20 15.41 16.30
CA VAL A 475 -28.87 16.52 16.99
C VAL A 475 -29.56 16.04 18.27
N PRO A 476 -29.76 16.92 19.28
CA PRO A 476 -30.53 16.57 20.46
C PRO A 476 -31.93 16.09 20.10
N LEU A 477 -32.46 15.12 20.84
CA LEU A 477 -33.75 14.49 20.54
C LEU A 477 -34.92 15.49 20.46
N ALA A 478 -34.87 16.55 21.27
CA ALA A 478 -35.88 17.63 21.28
C ALA A 478 -35.94 18.44 19.97
N GLU A 479 -34.84 18.48 19.22
CA GLU A 479 -34.71 19.17 17.93
C GLU A 479 -34.99 18.23 16.74
N ALA A 480 -34.74 16.92 16.92
CA ALA A 480 -34.83 15.92 15.85
C ALA A 480 -36.20 15.84 15.15
N ARG A 481 -37.29 16.19 15.84
CA ARG A 481 -38.67 16.23 15.28
C ARG A 481 -38.83 17.19 14.09
N ALA A 482 -37.91 18.13 13.91
CA ALA A 482 -37.96 19.08 12.80
C ALA A 482 -37.33 18.54 11.50
N PHE A 483 -36.72 17.35 11.54
CA PHE A 483 -35.89 16.79 10.47
C PHE A 483 -36.28 15.35 10.12
N GLY A 484 -35.76 14.84 9.00
CA GLY A 484 -35.82 13.42 8.67
C GLY A 484 -34.85 12.63 9.53
N VAL A 485 -35.36 11.72 10.37
CA VAL A 485 -34.60 10.87 11.26
C VAL A 485 -34.15 9.62 10.51
N VAL A 486 -32.86 9.30 10.60
CA VAL A 486 -32.22 8.24 9.83
C VAL A 486 -31.70 7.15 10.76
N ARG A 487 -31.99 5.88 10.43
CA ARG A 487 -31.38 4.73 11.11
C ARG A 487 -30.51 3.95 10.15
N THR A 488 -29.34 3.54 10.64
CA THR A 488 -28.31 2.90 9.83
C THR A 488 -27.91 1.54 10.39
N SER A 489 -27.53 0.61 9.53
CA SER A 489 -26.76 -0.59 9.92
C SER A 489 -25.29 -0.27 10.17
N ALA A 490 -24.50 -1.27 10.59
CA ALA A 490 -23.09 -1.11 10.93
C ALA A 490 -22.20 -0.59 9.77
N ASP A 491 -22.55 -0.96 8.54
CA ASP A 491 -21.92 -0.48 7.31
C ASP A 491 -22.41 0.90 6.85
N GLN A 492 -23.26 1.57 7.62
CA GLN A 492 -23.94 2.84 7.30
C GLN A 492 -25.03 2.75 6.21
N SER A 493 -25.49 1.56 5.84
CA SER A 493 -26.68 1.45 4.98
C SER A 493 -27.91 1.98 5.70
N ILE A 494 -28.76 2.76 5.03
CA ILE A 494 -29.96 3.34 5.63
C ILE A 494 -31.07 2.28 5.64
N ILE A 495 -31.52 1.92 6.84
CA ILE A 495 -32.53 0.88 7.07
C ILE A 495 -33.88 1.44 7.51
N ALA A 496 -33.94 2.73 7.86
CA ALA A 496 -35.19 3.48 8.06
C ALA A 496 -34.94 4.97 7.86
N PHE A 497 -35.94 5.66 7.34
CA PHE A 497 -35.98 7.11 7.18
C PHE A 497 -37.39 7.57 7.56
N ASP A 498 -37.51 8.29 8.66
CA ASP A 498 -38.77 8.81 9.17
C ASP A 498 -38.77 10.34 9.05
N GLU A 499 -39.59 10.91 8.18
CA GLU A 499 -39.64 12.37 7.97
C GLU A 499 -40.43 13.05 9.10
N LYS A 500 -39.77 13.95 9.84
CA LYS A 500 -40.36 14.76 10.92
C LYS A 500 -41.25 13.96 11.89
N PRO A 501 -40.73 12.88 12.51
CA PRO A 501 -41.53 12.04 13.39
C PRO A 501 -41.87 12.77 14.70
N ASP A 502 -43.08 12.55 15.21
CA ASP A 502 -43.51 13.04 16.53
C ASP A 502 -42.63 12.48 17.66
N ALA A 503 -42.20 11.24 17.51
CA ALA A 503 -41.28 10.54 18.42
C ALA A 503 -40.02 10.10 17.67
N PRO A 504 -38.96 10.95 17.63
CA PRO A 504 -37.70 10.61 16.98
C PRO A 504 -37.05 9.37 17.60
N THR A 505 -36.56 8.48 16.75
CA THR A 505 -35.79 7.32 17.19
C THR A 505 -34.39 7.76 17.65
N PRO A 506 -33.98 7.48 18.90
CA PRO A 506 -32.65 7.85 19.38
C PRO A 506 -31.55 6.93 18.83
N LEU A 507 -30.31 7.40 18.92
CA LEU A 507 -29.12 6.59 18.67
C LEU A 507 -28.94 5.52 19.77
N GLU A 508 -28.48 4.33 19.37
CA GLU A 508 -28.29 3.19 20.29
C GLU A 508 -27.18 3.48 21.33
N ASP A 509 -26.10 4.11 20.93
CA ASP A 509 -24.95 4.47 21.75
C ASP A 509 -25.13 5.80 22.50
N ARG A 510 -26.03 6.66 22.01
CA ARG A 510 -26.30 7.99 22.59
C ARG A 510 -27.79 8.33 22.63
N PRO A 511 -28.53 7.82 23.64
CA PRO A 511 -30.00 7.93 23.69
C PRO A 511 -30.59 9.34 23.75
N THR A 512 -29.77 10.37 24.04
CA THR A 512 -30.20 11.77 24.09
C THR A 512 -30.20 12.46 22.71
N HIS A 513 -29.75 11.76 21.67
CA HIS A 513 -29.57 12.30 20.32
C HIS A 513 -30.15 11.37 19.27
N ALA A 514 -30.47 11.94 18.12
CA ALA A 514 -30.87 11.20 16.92
C ALA A 514 -29.97 11.59 15.75
N LEU A 515 -29.80 10.67 14.82
CA LEU A 515 -29.17 10.95 13.52
C LEU A 515 -30.23 11.51 12.59
N VAL A 516 -29.98 12.69 12.02
CA VAL A 516 -30.90 13.37 11.13
C VAL A 516 -30.26 13.71 9.79
N SER A 517 -31.06 13.70 8.74
CA SER A 517 -30.70 14.18 7.41
C SER A 517 -30.43 15.69 7.42
N THR A 518 -29.36 16.13 6.77
CA THR A 518 -29.01 17.56 6.61
C THR A 518 -29.64 18.20 5.38
N GLY A 519 -30.45 17.45 4.60
CA GLY A 519 -31.01 17.93 3.34
C GLY A 519 -30.01 17.99 2.18
N ILE A 520 -28.98 17.13 2.21
CA ILE A 520 -27.90 17.07 1.22
C ILE A 520 -27.79 15.64 0.70
N TYR A 521 -28.01 15.47 -0.60
CA TYR A 521 -28.15 14.14 -1.22
C TYR A 521 -27.31 14.04 -2.49
N PHE A 522 -26.47 13.00 -2.59
CA PHE A 522 -25.89 12.60 -3.86
C PHE A 522 -26.72 11.48 -4.47
N PHE A 523 -27.04 11.61 -5.75
CA PHE A 523 -27.69 10.59 -6.54
C PHE A 523 -26.86 10.23 -7.77
N ARG A 524 -26.90 8.96 -8.17
CA ARG A 524 -26.61 8.59 -9.56
C ARG A 524 -27.73 9.14 -10.46
N THR A 525 -27.38 9.82 -11.55
CA THR A 525 -28.36 10.58 -12.34
C THR A 525 -29.49 9.70 -12.90
N ASP A 526 -29.15 8.56 -13.52
CA ASP A 526 -30.12 7.61 -14.09
C ASP A 526 -31.14 7.13 -13.05
N PHE A 527 -30.66 6.86 -11.83
CA PHE A 527 -31.48 6.43 -10.70
C PHE A 527 -32.42 7.55 -10.24
N LEU A 528 -31.92 8.78 -10.09
CA LEU A 528 -32.74 9.94 -9.74
C LEU A 528 -33.85 10.17 -10.77
N VAL A 529 -33.52 10.16 -12.06
CA VAL A 529 -34.49 10.36 -13.14
C VAL A 529 -35.61 9.32 -13.10
N ALA A 530 -35.25 8.04 -12.88
CA ALA A 530 -36.23 6.97 -12.77
C ALA A 530 -37.17 7.18 -11.56
N GLU A 531 -36.63 7.55 -10.40
CA GLU A 531 -37.44 7.76 -9.19
C GLU A 531 -38.30 9.03 -9.27
N LEU A 532 -37.83 10.12 -9.88
CA LEU A 532 -38.64 11.32 -10.12
C LEU A 532 -39.82 11.03 -11.05
N ARG A 533 -39.61 10.27 -12.14
CA ARG A 533 -40.70 9.85 -13.04
C ARG A 533 -41.70 8.94 -12.35
N ARG A 534 -41.23 8.03 -11.49
CA ARG A 534 -42.09 7.16 -10.68
C ARG A 534 -42.95 7.97 -9.71
N ASP A 535 -42.32 8.91 -9.00
CA ASP A 535 -42.98 9.78 -8.02
C ASP A 535 -44.03 10.69 -8.66
N ALA A 536 -43.72 11.31 -9.79
CA ALA A 536 -44.67 12.14 -10.53
C ALA A 536 -45.90 11.38 -11.05
N ALA A 537 -45.78 10.06 -11.24
CA ALA A 537 -46.89 9.20 -11.65
C ALA A 537 -47.72 8.68 -10.47
N ASP A 538 -47.32 8.93 -9.22
CA ASP A 538 -48.00 8.49 -8.01
C ASP A 538 -48.91 9.61 -7.46
N PRO A 539 -50.25 9.49 -7.58
CA PRO A 539 -51.17 10.51 -7.08
C PRO A 539 -51.23 10.61 -5.56
N ALA A 540 -50.66 9.64 -4.83
CA ALA A 540 -50.60 9.67 -3.38
C ALA A 540 -49.35 10.35 -2.83
N SER A 541 -48.36 10.65 -3.69
CA SER A 541 -47.12 11.31 -3.30
C SER A 541 -47.37 12.78 -2.96
N SER A 542 -46.62 13.30 -1.97
CA SER A 542 -46.53 14.75 -1.74
C SER A 542 -45.44 15.42 -2.57
N HIS A 543 -44.76 14.64 -3.41
CA HIS A 543 -43.67 15.03 -4.31
C HIS A 543 -42.48 15.69 -3.60
N ASP A 544 -42.10 15.17 -2.43
CA ASP A 544 -40.99 15.65 -1.61
C ASP A 544 -39.87 14.61 -1.44
N PHE A 545 -38.61 15.06 -1.45
CA PHE A 545 -37.48 14.16 -1.24
C PHE A 545 -37.48 13.49 0.13
N GLY A 546 -37.80 14.24 1.19
CA GLY A 546 -37.79 13.74 2.56
C GLY A 546 -39.02 12.89 2.87
N HIS A 547 -40.20 13.29 2.37
CA HIS A 547 -41.45 12.59 2.67
C HIS A 547 -41.72 11.37 1.79
N ASP A 548 -41.35 11.42 0.50
CA ASP A 548 -41.76 10.41 -0.48
C ASP A 548 -40.56 9.63 -1.06
N ILE A 549 -39.57 10.34 -1.63
CA ILE A 549 -38.46 9.70 -2.36
C ILE A 549 -37.58 8.86 -1.42
N LEU A 550 -36.96 9.48 -0.41
CA LEU A 550 -36.00 8.78 0.46
C LEU A 550 -36.65 7.66 1.29
N PRO A 551 -37.82 7.85 1.95
CA PRO A 551 -38.51 6.76 2.64
C PRO A 551 -38.88 5.63 1.69
N GLY A 552 -39.41 5.98 0.50
CA GLY A 552 -39.80 5.00 -0.51
C GLY A 552 -38.63 4.19 -1.07
N LEU A 553 -37.39 4.65 -0.91
CA LEU A 553 -36.18 3.99 -1.39
C LEU A 553 -35.56 3.01 -0.39
N VAL A 554 -35.94 3.08 0.89
CA VAL A 554 -35.44 2.16 1.92
C VAL A 554 -35.79 0.72 1.54
N GLY A 555 -34.77 -0.13 1.42
CA GLY A 555 -34.92 -1.53 1.00
C GLY A 555 -35.10 -1.77 -0.50
N ARG A 556 -35.23 -0.72 -1.34
CA ARG A 556 -35.28 -0.83 -2.82
C ARG A 556 -33.98 -0.39 -3.50
N GLY A 557 -33.24 0.56 -2.92
CA GLY A 557 -31.99 1.09 -3.48
C GLY A 557 -30.80 0.98 -2.51
N ALA A 558 -29.59 1.12 -3.04
CA ALA A 558 -28.35 1.18 -2.27
C ALA A 558 -28.19 2.57 -1.62
N LEU A 559 -28.85 2.77 -0.47
CA LEU A 559 -28.90 4.01 0.29
C LEU A 559 -27.89 3.98 1.44
N TYR A 560 -27.02 4.98 1.51
CA TYR A 560 -26.01 5.09 2.56
C TYR A 560 -26.02 6.44 3.26
N ALA A 561 -25.81 6.43 4.57
CA ALA A 561 -25.60 7.64 5.35
C ALA A 561 -24.12 8.05 5.31
N HIS A 562 -23.88 9.29 4.89
CA HIS A 562 -22.59 9.95 5.03
C HIS A 562 -22.59 10.80 6.29
N ARG A 563 -21.62 10.61 7.18
CA ARG A 563 -21.52 11.41 8.41
C ARG A 563 -20.98 12.80 8.07
N PHE A 564 -21.78 13.83 8.29
CA PHE A 564 -21.44 15.24 8.01
C PHE A 564 -20.09 15.64 8.61
N ALA A 565 -19.76 15.16 9.82
CA ALA A 565 -18.48 15.43 10.47
C ALA A 565 -17.24 14.97 9.66
N LYS A 566 -17.36 13.96 8.78
CA LYS A 566 -16.25 13.50 7.92
C LYS A 566 -15.86 14.50 6.84
N SER A 567 -16.83 15.29 6.37
CA SER A 567 -16.67 16.24 5.26
C SER A 567 -16.85 17.70 5.70
N CYS A 568 -17.18 17.95 6.97
CA CYS A 568 -17.30 19.30 7.50
C CYS A 568 -15.94 20.00 7.51
N VAL A 569 -15.91 21.24 7.02
CA VAL A 569 -14.73 22.08 7.05
C VAL A 569 -14.82 23.00 8.26
N ALA A 570 -14.23 22.55 9.37
CA ALA A 570 -14.22 23.27 10.64
C ALA A 570 -12.80 23.40 11.20
N ARG A 571 -12.61 24.36 12.11
CA ARG A 571 -11.36 24.53 12.87
C ARG A 571 -11.38 23.86 14.23
N THR A 572 -12.58 23.54 14.71
CA THR A 572 -12.83 22.84 15.96
C THR A 572 -13.26 21.40 15.64
N ASP A 573 -13.26 20.55 16.65
CA ASP A 573 -13.77 19.17 16.53
C ASP A 573 -15.30 19.11 16.34
N HIS A 574 -15.98 20.26 16.37
CA HIS A 574 -17.42 20.36 16.24
C HIS A 574 -17.81 20.72 14.81
N ALA A 575 -18.62 19.86 14.19
CA ALA A 575 -19.15 20.10 12.86
C ALA A 575 -20.26 21.17 12.91
N TYR A 576 -20.00 22.36 12.37
CA TYR A 576 -20.97 23.46 12.38
C TYR A 576 -22.02 23.28 11.28
N TRP A 577 -23.26 23.10 11.70
CA TRP A 577 -24.44 23.09 10.85
C TRP A 577 -25.62 23.72 11.61
N ARG A 578 -26.33 24.64 10.95
CA ARG A 578 -27.51 25.31 11.51
C ARG A 578 -28.63 25.39 10.47
N ASP A 579 -29.80 24.84 10.79
CA ASP A 579 -31.07 25.26 10.18
C ASP A 579 -31.55 26.52 10.91
N VAL A 580 -31.38 27.67 10.27
CA VAL A 580 -31.92 28.95 10.75
C VAL A 580 -33.42 29.04 10.48
N GLY A 581 -34.17 28.09 11.02
CA GLY A 581 -35.60 27.93 10.81
C GLY A 581 -36.46 28.87 11.66
N THR A 582 -35.96 29.38 12.77
CA THR A 582 -36.70 30.25 13.71
C THR A 582 -35.98 31.57 13.95
N ILE A 583 -36.70 32.57 14.44
CA ILE A 583 -36.16 33.89 14.79
C ILE A 583 -35.02 33.76 15.82
N ASP A 584 -35.18 32.92 16.83
CA ASP A 584 -34.14 32.68 17.84
C ASP A 584 -32.90 32.04 17.22
N ALA A 585 -33.05 30.99 16.42
CA ALA A 585 -31.91 30.31 15.78
C ALA A 585 -31.16 31.25 14.82
N TYR A 586 -31.89 32.10 14.09
CA TYR A 586 -31.30 33.12 13.22
C TYR A 586 -30.52 34.16 14.01
N TRP A 587 -31.08 34.66 15.13
CA TRP A 587 -30.38 35.59 16.02
C TRP A 587 -29.13 34.94 16.63
N GLU A 588 -29.25 33.74 17.18
CA GLU A 588 -28.14 33.00 17.81
C GLU A 588 -26.99 32.78 16.82
N ALA A 589 -27.29 32.32 15.60
CA ALA A 589 -26.28 32.08 14.58
C ALA A 589 -25.52 33.36 14.15
N ASN A 590 -26.17 34.52 14.14
CA ASN A 590 -25.51 35.79 13.83
C ASN A 590 -24.69 36.30 15.02
N ILE A 591 -25.23 36.22 16.24
CA ILE A 591 -24.53 36.68 17.45
C ILE A 591 -23.34 35.80 17.79
N ASP A 592 -23.35 34.50 17.44
CA ASP A 592 -22.19 33.61 17.60
C ASP A 592 -20.93 34.17 16.93
N LEU A 593 -21.07 34.85 15.79
CA LEU A 593 -19.95 35.47 15.05
C LEU A 593 -19.29 36.64 15.80
N THR A 594 -19.89 37.11 16.89
CA THR A 594 -19.32 38.16 17.75
C THR A 594 -18.44 37.61 18.86
N ARG A 595 -18.42 36.29 19.06
CA ARG A 595 -17.58 35.63 20.07
C ARG A 595 -16.10 35.69 19.69
N LEU A 596 -15.24 35.57 20.69
CA LEU A 596 -13.78 35.52 20.49
C LEU A 596 -13.35 34.37 19.58
N VAL A 597 -13.97 33.20 19.76
CA VAL A 597 -13.80 32.02 18.91
C VAL A 597 -15.20 31.57 18.49
N PRO A 598 -15.69 32.01 17.32
CA PRO A 598 -17.00 31.59 16.82
C PRO A 598 -16.97 30.12 16.42
N GLU A 599 -18.12 29.44 16.49
CA GLU A 599 -18.21 28.04 16.05
C GLU A 599 -18.09 27.96 14.51
N LEU A 600 -18.57 29.00 13.82
CA LEU A 600 -18.38 29.20 12.37
C LEU A 600 -17.26 30.20 12.11
N ASP A 601 -16.10 29.73 11.64
CA ASP A 601 -15.01 30.62 11.22
C ASP A 601 -15.24 31.15 9.79
N VAL A 602 -15.78 32.37 9.69
CA VAL A 602 -15.94 33.10 8.42
C VAL A 602 -14.65 33.80 7.94
N TYR A 603 -13.57 33.75 8.72
CA TYR A 603 -12.25 34.29 8.39
C TYR A 603 -11.29 33.25 7.79
N ASP A 604 -11.70 31.98 7.69
CA ASP A 604 -10.91 30.93 7.03
C ASP A 604 -10.76 31.20 5.52
N ASP A 605 -9.52 31.46 5.09
CA ASP A 605 -9.15 31.75 3.70
C ASP A 605 -8.95 30.49 2.85
N ARG A 606 -8.86 29.31 3.48
CA ARG A 606 -8.75 28.01 2.79
C ARG A 606 -10.10 27.53 2.29
N TRP A 607 -11.18 27.93 2.96
CA TRP A 607 -12.57 27.66 2.54
C TRP A 607 -13.41 28.94 2.58
N PRO A 608 -13.15 29.86 1.63
CA PRO A 608 -13.80 31.16 1.61
C PRO A 608 -15.29 31.00 1.27
N ILE A 609 -16.13 31.82 1.91
CA ILE A 609 -17.52 32.01 1.49
C ILE A 609 -17.55 33.20 0.53
N TRP A 610 -17.92 32.92 -0.71
CA TRP A 610 -18.09 33.93 -1.74
C TRP A 610 -19.49 34.55 -1.64
N THR A 611 -19.61 35.83 -1.99
CA THR A 611 -20.90 36.54 -2.00
C THR A 611 -20.81 37.78 -2.90
N TYR A 612 -21.94 38.43 -3.16
CA TYR A 612 -21.95 39.74 -3.80
C TYR A 612 -21.41 40.83 -2.85
N GLN A 613 -20.44 41.61 -3.31
CA GLN A 613 -19.85 42.70 -2.53
C GLN A 613 -19.91 44.02 -3.30
N GLU A 614 -20.57 45.02 -2.72
CA GLU A 614 -20.58 46.38 -3.25
C GLU A 614 -19.35 47.18 -2.81
N GLN A 615 -19.00 48.20 -3.60
CA GLN A 615 -17.97 49.16 -3.22
C GLN A 615 -18.55 50.18 -2.24
N GLU A 616 -18.22 50.03 -0.96
CA GLU A 616 -18.76 50.84 0.12
C GLU A 616 -17.66 51.56 0.92
N PRO A 617 -17.96 52.72 1.54
CA PRO A 617 -17.06 53.36 2.49
C PRO A 617 -16.73 52.43 3.68
N PRO A 618 -15.59 52.65 4.37
CA PRO A 618 -15.31 51.94 5.62
C PRO A 618 -16.32 52.31 6.72
N ALA A 619 -16.42 51.46 7.74
CA ALA A 619 -17.13 51.80 8.96
C ALA A 619 -16.50 53.03 9.64
N LYS A 620 -17.35 53.95 10.11
CA LYS A 620 -16.92 55.21 10.73
C LYS A 620 -17.43 55.32 12.16
N PHE A 621 -16.51 55.57 13.08
CA PHE A 621 -16.79 55.81 14.50
C PHE A 621 -16.44 57.25 14.83
N VAL A 622 -17.36 57.98 15.46
CA VAL A 622 -17.16 59.40 15.80
C VAL A 622 -17.59 59.74 17.22
N TYR A 623 -16.96 60.79 17.75
CA TYR A 623 -17.00 61.25 19.15
C TYR A 623 -16.23 60.35 20.12
N ASP A 624 -15.51 60.99 21.04
CA ASP A 624 -14.68 60.36 22.06
C ASP A 624 -14.66 61.21 23.35
N GLY A 625 -15.85 61.61 23.83
CA GLY A 625 -15.98 62.38 25.08
C GLY A 625 -16.78 61.61 26.13
N ASP A 626 -16.68 62.00 27.40
CA ASP A 626 -17.39 61.34 28.51
C ASP A 626 -18.92 61.35 28.32
N ALA A 627 -19.46 62.39 27.67
CA ALA A 627 -20.90 62.51 27.41
C ALA A 627 -21.41 61.63 26.26
N ARG A 628 -20.54 61.28 25.30
CA ARG A 628 -20.84 60.36 24.18
C ARG A 628 -19.56 59.91 23.48
N ARG A 629 -19.50 58.61 23.18
CA ARG A 629 -18.43 57.97 22.44
C ARG A 629 -19.03 57.00 21.43
N GLY A 630 -18.56 57.04 20.19
CA GLY A 630 -18.90 56.03 19.19
C GLY A 630 -17.98 54.83 19.32
N LEU A 631 -18.48 53.70 19.82
CA LEU A 631 -17.66 52.50 20.04
C LEU A 631 -18.45 51.21 19.80
N ALA A 632 -17.73 50.17 19.39
CA ALA A 632 -18.23 48.81 19.27
C ALA A 632 -17.30 47.85 20.03
N VAL A 633 -17.86 46.98 20.88
CA VAL A 633 -17.12 46.01 21.71
C VAL A 633 -17.72 44.62 21.52
N ASP A 634 -16.87 43.61 21.31
CA ASP A 634 -17.30 42.24 20.98
C ASP A 634 -18.37 42.25 19.89
N SER A 635 -18.13 42.97 18.78
CA SER A 635 -19.15 43.26 17.79
C SER A 635 -18.57 43.20 16.39
N VAL A 636 -19.42 42.84 15.43
CA VAL A 636 -19.08 42.83 14.00
C VAL A 636 -19.78 44.00 13.33
N VAL A 637 -19.01 44.84 12.64
CA VAL A 637 -19.54 46.06 11.99
C VAL A 637 -19.14 46.06 10.53
N SER A 638 -20.14 45.97 9.65
CA SER A 638 -19.95 45.98 8.20
C SER A 638 -19.64 47.36 7.62
N SER A 639 -19.24 47.38 6.35
CA SER A 639 -19.00 48.58 5.56
C SER A 639 -20.22 49.52 5.50
N GLY A 640 -19.93 50.79 5.25
CA GLY A 640 -20.93 51.85 5.17
C GLY A 640 -21.50 52.31 6.51
N CYS A 641 -21.24 51.62 7.63
CA CYS A 641 -21.79 51.96 8.95
C CYS A 641 -21.26 53.29 9.51
N ILE A 642 -22.10 54.02 10.26
CA ILE A 642 -21.68 55.16 11.08
C ILE A 642 -22.20 54.98 12.50
N VAL A 643 -21.29 54.86 13.47
CA VAL A 643 -21.58 54.81 14.91
C VAL A 643 -21.22 56.17 15.51
N SER A 644 -22.25 56.95 15.85
CA SER A 644 -22.15 58.39 16.11
C SER A 644 -22.43 58.73 17.58
N GLY A 645 -21.46 58.50 18.46
CA GLY A 645 -21.64 58.76 19.89
C GLY A 645 -22.56 57.75 20.58
N ALA A 646 -22.57 56.51 20.08
CA ALA A 646 -23.39 55.40 20.53
C ALA A 646 -22.54 54.21 20.98
N THR A 647 -23.11 53.37 21.85
CA THR A 647 -22.46 52.14 22.33
C THR A 647 -23.08 50.92 21.65
N VAL A 648 -22.24 50.14 20.97
CA VAL A 648 -22.61 48.85 20.37
C VAL A 648 -21.85 47.74 21.10
N ARG A 649 -22.55 46.70 21.58
CA ARG A 649 -21.94 45.60 22.34
C ARG A 649 -22.53 44.25 21.93
N ARG A 650 -21.71 43.22 21.75
CA ARG A 650 -22.18 41.85 21.45
C ARG A 650 -23.23 41.85 20.34
N SER A 651 -22.99 42.63 19.30
CA SER A 651 -23.98 42.95 18.27
C SER A 651 -23.36 42.86 16.88
N LEU A 652 -24.21 42.63 15.90
CA LEU A 652 -23.81 42.50 14.50
C LEU A 652 -24.56 43.54 13.68
N LEU A 653 -23.82 44.49 13.12
CA LEU A 653 -24.35 45.53 12.24
C LEU A 653 -24.04 45.16 10.78
N PHE A 654 -25.09 44.95 10.00
CA PHE A 654 -25.00 44.82 8.55
C PHE A 654 -24.66 46.17 7.91
N ARG A 655 -24.59 46.20 6.58
CA ARG A 655 -24.10 47.34 5.81
C ARG A 655 -24.95 48.59 6.02
N HIS A 656 -24.33 49.76 5.91
CA HIS A 656 -25.03 51.06 5.90
C HIS A 656 -25.88 51.38 7.14
N VAL A 657 -25.66 50.71 8.27
CA VAL A 657 -26.38 51.03 9.52
C VAL A 657 -25.95 52.39 10.07
N ARG A 658 -26.91 53.15 10.59
CA ARG A 658 -26.69 54.41 11.31
C ARG A 658 -27.06 54.23 12.77
N VAL A 659 -26.15 54.56 13.69
CA VAL A 659 -26.44 54.54 15.13
C VAL A 659 -26.16 55.91 15.72
N HIS A 660 -27.20 56.61 16.16
CA HIS A 660 -27.12 58.00 16.60
C HIS A 660 -26.78 58.15 18.08
N SER A 661 -26.42 59.38 18.47
CA SER A 661 -25.87 59.67 19.79
C SER A 661 -26.75 59.17 20.94
N TRP A 662 -26.08 58.68 21.98
CA TRP A 662 -26.67 58.12 23.21
C TRP A 662 -27.45 56.82 23.02
N ALA A 663 -27.52 56.28 21.81
CA ALA A 663 -28.12 54.96 21.62
C ALA A 663 -27.23 53.85 22.20
N VAL A 664 -27.88 52.79 22.67
CA VAL A 664 -27.25 51.56 23.17
C VAL A 664 -27.84 50.38 22.39
N VAL A 665 -26.98 49.64 21.70
CA VAL A 665 -27.33 48.44 20.93
C VAL A 665 -26.56 47.28 21.54
N GLU A 666 -27.24 46.38 22.23
CA GLU A 666 -26.65 45.24 22.92
C GLU A 666 -27.31 43.94 22.47
N ASP A 667 -26.54 42.86 22.28
CA ASP A 667 -27.11 41.55 21.93
C ASP A 667 -28.03 41.60 20.70
N THR A 668 -27.76 42.48 19.73
CA THR A 668 -28.72 42.82 18.68
C THR A 668 -28.14 42.63 17.28
N VAL A 669 -28.95 42.07 16.39
CA VAL A 669 -28.66 41.96 14.96
C VAL A 669 -29.36 43.11 14.25
N VAL A 670 -28.61 44.00 13.59
CA VAL A 670 -29.17 45.17 12.90
C VAL A 670 -28.94 45.00 11.40
N LEU A 671 -30.01 44.78 10.64
CA LEU A 671 -29.95 44.56 9.20
C LEU A 671 -29.64 45.84 8.42
N SER A 672 -29.31 45.65 7.14
CA SER A 672 -28.76 46.72 6.29
C SER A 672 -29.69 47.94 6.22
N TYR A 673 -29.09 49.13 6.16
CA TYR A 673 -29.77 50.43 6.02
C TYR A 673 -30.70 50.83 7.18
N ALA A 674 -30.70 50.11 8.30
CA ALA A 674 -31.43 50.54 9.48
C ALA A 674 -30.82 51.81 10.11
N ASP A 675 -31.69 52.65 10.68
CA ASP A 675 -31.32 53.90 11.37
C ASP A 675 -31.79 53.85 12.83
N VAL A 676 -30.84 53.86 13.76
CA VAL A 676 -31.08 53.76 15.21
C VAL A 676 -31.05 55.15 15.84
N GLY A 677 -32.24 55.68 16.13
CA GLY A 677 -32.47 57.02 16.66
C GLY A 677 -31.75 57.34 17.97
N ARG A 678 -31.60 58.63 18.25
CA ARG A 678 -30.89 59.14 19.44
C ARG A 678 -31.49 58.60 20.73
N GLY A 679 -30.64 58.13 21.64
CA GLY A 679 -31.07 57.62 22.96
C GLY A 679 -31.87 56.33 22.94
N ALA A 680 -32.04 55.65 21.79
CA ALA A 680 -32.70 54.36 21.72
C ALA A 680 -31.89 53.28 22.44
N ARG A 681 -32.56 52.34 23.11
CA ARG A 681 -31.95 51.21 23.81
C ARG A 681 -32.54 49.92 23.27
N LEU A 682 -31.73 49.17 22.54
CA LEU A 682 -32.13 47.92 21.90
C LEU A 682 -31.31 46.79 22.52
N ARG A 683 -31.99 45.82 23.12
CA ARG A 683 -31.38 44.63 23.70
C ARG A 683 -32.02 43.37 23.17
N ARG A 684 -31.20 42.39 22.78
CA ARG A 684 -31.65 41.05 22.37
C ARG A 684 -32.71 41.11 21.26
N ALA A 685 -32.43 41.91 20.23
CA ALA A 685 -33.36 42.18 19.16
C ALA A 685 -32.80 41.83 17.78
N ILE A 686 -33.70 41.78 16.79
CA ILE A 686 -33.38 41.86 15.36
C ILE A 686 -34.08 43.10 14.83
N VAL A 687 -33.33 44.01 14.24
CA VAL A 687 -33.85 45.19 13.53
C VAL A 687 -33.85 44.88 12.04
N ASP A 688 -35.03 44.86 11.43
CA ASP A 688 -35.21 44.51 10.02
C ASP A 688 -34.60 45.55 9.06
N TRP A 689 -34.45 45.17 7.80
CA TRP A 689 -33.85 45.98 6.74
C TRP A 689 -34.53 47.36 6.65
N GLY A 690 -33.72 48.42 6.59
CA GLY A 690 -34.20 49.79 6.38
C GLY A 690 -35.00 50.40 7.54
N CYS A 691 -35.16 49.68 8.66
CA CYS A 691 -36.02 50.09 9.76
C CYS A 691 -35.52 51.39 10.43
N GLN A 692 -36.43 52.34 10.64
CA GLN A 692 -36.19 53.66 11.24
C GLN A 692 -36.61 53.64 12.70
N ILE A 693 -35.68 53.33 13.61
CA ILE A 693 -35.96 53.26 15.05
C ILE A 693 -36.10 54.68 15.62
N PRO A 694 -37.26 55.03 16.22
CA PRO A 694 -37.49 56.39 16.71
C PRO A 694 -36.58 56.72 17.91
N PRO A 695 -36.25 58.01 18.09
CA PRO A 695 -35.47 58.46 19.24
C PRO A 695 -36.08 58.01 20.58
N GLY A 696 -35.25 57.48 21.46
CA GLY A 696 -35.67 57.05 22.80
C GLY A 696 -36.44 55.73 22.87
N LEU A 697 -36.64 55.00 21.75
CA LEU A 697 -37.29 53.69 21.80
C LEU A 697 -36.50 52.72 22.70
N VAL A 698 -37.23 51.97 23.52
CA VAL A 698 -36.66 50.95 24.42
C VAL A 698 -37.24 49.59 24.06
N VAL A 699 -36.36 48.61 23.80
CA VAL A 699 -36.67 47.21 23.49
C VAL A 699 -35.71 46.29 24.23
N GLY A 700 -36.22 45.20 24.79
CA GLY A 700 -35.46 44.20 25.56
C GLY A 700 -35.36 44.50 27.05
N GLU A 701 -36.19 45.42 27.57
CA GLU A 701 -36.28 45.76 29.00
C GLU A 701 -37.62 45.31 29.63
N ASP A 702 -38.72 45.34 28.86
CA ASP A 702 -40.06 44.90 29.31
C ASP A 702 -40.65 43.90 28.29
N PRO A 703 -40.62 42.59 28.59
CA PRO A 703 -41.13 41.56 27.68
C PRO A 703 -42.62 41.71 27.32
N ALA A 704 -43.44 42.20 28.24
CA ALA A 704 -44.88 42.35 27.99
C ALA A 704 -45.13 43.50 26.99
N GLU A 705 -44.41 44.61 27.18
CA GLU A 705 -44.51 45.77 26.29
C GLU A 705 -43.83 45.51 24.94
N ASP A 706 -42.76 44.70 24.89
CA ASP A 706 -42.14 44.25 23.65
C ASP A 706 -43.06 43.31 22.86
N ALA A 707 -43.69 42.33 23.51
CA ALA A 707 -44.66 41.44 22.88
C ALA A 707 -45.92 42.17 22.40
N ARG A 708 -46.30 43.27 23.07
CA ARG A 708 -47.42 44.12 22.63
C ARG A 708 -47.10 44.89 21.35
N ARG A 709 -45.86 45.36 21.21
CA ARG A 709 -45.43 46.26 20.12
C ARG A 709 -44.85 45.53 18.92
N PHE A 710 -44.19 44.39 19.15
CA PHE A 710 -43.31 43.72 18.18
C PHE A 710 -43.51 42.21 18.17
N HIS A 711 -42.79 41.51 17.29
CA HIS A 711 -42.76 40.05 17.31
C HIS A 711 -41.73 39.57 18.34
N HIS A 712 -42.20 39.13 19.51
CA HIS A 712 -41.38 38.65 20.61
C HIS A 712 -41.44 37.12 20.73
N THR A 713 -40.29 36.45 20.77
CA THR A 713 -40.20 34.99 20.90
C THR A 713 -40.25 34.54 22.35
N GLU A 714 -40.60 33.27 22.59
CA GLU A 714 -40.59 32.67 23.93
C GLU A 714 -39.20 32.67 24.58
N ARG A 715 -38.13 32.65 23.78
CA ARG A 715 -36.73 32.70 24.28
C ARG A 715 -36.22 34.13 24.48
N GLY A 716 -37.07 35.14 24.26
CA GLY A 716 -36.81 36.54 24.60
C GLY A 716 -36.12 37.35 23.50
N VAL A 717 -36.19 36.93 22.23
CA VAL A 717 -35.70 37.71 21.08
C VAL A 717 -36.84 38.53 20.50
N THR A 718 -36.61 39.82 20.24
CA THR A 718 -37.61 40.72 19.65
C THR A 718 -37.25 41.09 18.21
N LEU A 719 -38.08 40.72 17.24
CA LEU A 719 -37.97 41.19 15.85
C LEU A 719 -38.78 42.48 15.67
N ILE A 720 -38.12 43.52 15.14
CA ILE A 720 -38.66 44.84 14.88
C ILE A 720 -38.67 45.10 13.37
N THR A 721 -39.86 45.31 12.80
CA THR A 721 -40.01 45.73 11.38
C THR A 721 -40.53 47.15 11.26
N GLN A 722 -40.31 47.78 10.10
CA GLN A 722 -40.81 49.14 9.85
C GLN A 722 -42.33 49.22 10.03
N ALA A 723 -43.07 48.21 9.54
CA ALA A 723 -44.52 48.16 9.68
C ALA A 723 -45.00 48.07 11.15
N MET A 724 -44.16 47.59 12.08
CA MET A 724 -44.46 47.63 13.52
C MET A 724 -44.16 49.01 14.11
N ILE A 725 -43.05 49.63 13.70
CA ILE A 725 -42.70 51.00 14.10
C ILE A 725 -43.77 52.00 13.68
N ASP A 726 -44.29 51.88 12.45
CA ASP A 726 -45.32 52.77 11.92
C ASP A 726 -46.66 52.71 12.69
N ARG A 727 -46.83 51.72 13.58
CA ARG A 727 -48.02 51.54 14.42
C ARG A 727 -47.85 52.04 15.86
N LEU A 728 -46.63 52.43 16.25
CA LEU A 728 -46.35 53.04 17.55
C LEU A 728 -46.85 54.48 17.59
#